data_AF-A0AA41N5T0-F1
#
_entry.id   AF-A0AA41N5T0-F1
#
_cell.length_a   1.000
_cell.length_b   1.000
_cell.length_c   1.000
_cell.angle_alpha   90.00
_cell.angle_beta   90.00
_cell.angle_gamma   90.00
#
_symmetry.space_group_name_H-M   'P 1'
#
loop_
_entity.id
_entity.type
_entity.pdbx_description
1 polymer ?
#
loop_
_entity_poly.entity_id
_entity_poly.type
_entity_poly.pdbx_seq_one_letter_code
_entity_poly.pdbx_strand_id
1 'polypeptide(L)'
;MTTPRGKGCWRDSGHLPPARSRGPALRGFTARVRPSSSSSLRFQVQFQGLAGSPSRRAWSGQPCPDPGVLWGPRSWEAASGSPRRRMGCGRSRLSCCKARKKRHQEPDQPPKPEPQELGPLNKDTETAIQLCASEDTEQQQEDITRILQQHEEEKKKWAEQVEKERALELQERLEEQRRVLERKHQEALQVIQASFEQEKEALTHSFQEAKATLQETIAGLTSQLEAFQAKMKKVEESILSRDYKKHIQDYGSLSQFWEQELESLHFVIEMKTERIHELDKRLILMETVKEKNLMLEEKISTLQQEYEDLQVRARNQVVVSRQLSEDLLLTREALEKESQVRRQLQQEKEELLYRVFGADASSTFALASVTPTERRPPLAPVRQLCCQLTDLPSSPVVSAVEPDTMAKPAQGAKYRGSIHDFPGFDPSQDAEALYTAMKGFGSDKETILELITSRSNKQRQEICQSYKSLYGKDLIADLKYELTGKFERLIVGLMRPLAYCDAKEIKDAISGIGTDEKCLIEILASRTNEQIHQLVAAYKDAYERDLESDIIGDTSGHFQKMLVVLLQGTREEDDVVSEDLVQQDVQDLYEAGELKWGTDEAQFIYILGNRSKQHLRLVFDEYLKTTGKPIEASIRGELSGDFEKLMLAVVKCIRSTPEYFAERLFKAMKGLGTRDNTLIRIMVTRSELDMLDIREIFRTKYEKSLYSMIKNDTSGEYKKALLKLCGGDDDAAGQFFPEAAQVAYQMWELSAVSRVELKGTVRPADDFNPDADAKALRKAMKGLGTDEDTIIDIITHRSNAQRQQIRQTFKSHFGRDLMADLKSEISGDLARLILGLMMPPAHYDAKQLKKAMEGAGTDEKALIEILATRNNAEIRAINEAYKEDYHKSLEDALSSDTSGHFKRILISLATGNREEGGEDRDQAREDAQVAAEILEIADTPSGDKTSLETRFMTILCTRSYPHLRRVFQEFIKMTNYDVEHVIKKEMSGDVKDAFVAIVQSVKNKPLFFADKLYKSMKGAGTDEKTLTRVMVSRSEIDLFNIRREFIEKYDKSLHQAIEGDTSGDFLKALLALCGGDD
;
A
#
# COMPACT_ATOMS: atom_id res chain seq x y z
N MET A 1 -49.14 35.69 33.45
CA MET A 1 -50.41 35.03 33.84
C MET A 1 -51.57 35.84 33.26
N THR A 2 -52.50 35.13 32.61
CA THR A 2 -53.95 35.40 32.39
C THR A 2 -54.46 36.54 31.46
N THR A 3 -55.23 36.11 30.44
CA THR A 3 -56.30 36.79 29.63
C THR A 3 -55.90 37.74 28.47
N PRO A 4 -56.80 38.09 27.50
CA PRO A 4 -57.44 37.27 26.44
C PRO A 4 -57.53 38.00 25.04
N ARG A 5 -58.32 37.46 24.06
CA ARG A 5 -58.83 37.99 22.75
C ARG A 5 -58.18 37.30 21.51
N GLY A 6 -58.85 36.97 20.40
CA GLY A 6 -60.22 37.16 19.93
C GLY A 6 -60.27 37.51 18.42
N LYS A 7 -61.06 36.76 17.63
CA LYS A 7 -61.69 37.06 16.30
C LYS A 7 -60.75 37.05 15.05
N GLY A 8 -61.18 36.64 13.84
CA GLY A 8 -62.55 36.48 13.30
C GLY A 8 -62.63 35.76 11.94
N CYS A 9 -63.86 35.77 11.39
CA CYS A 9 -64.45 34.91 10.35
C CYS A 9 -64.39 35.42 8.88
N TRP A 10 -64.53 34.47 7.94
CA TRP A 10 -65.38 34.38 6.72
C TRP A 10 -65.73 35.62 5.85
N ARG A 11 -65.52 35.50 4.52
CA ARG A 11 -66.44 35.74 3.36
C ARG A 11 -65.62 35.98 2.07
N ASP A 12 -65.79 35.20 1.01
CA ASP A 12 -66.82 35.23 -0.06
C ASP A 12 -66.63 36.30 -1.16
N SER A 13 -66.77 35.83 -2.41
CA SER A 13 -67.17 36.54 -3.65
C SER A 13 -66.21 37.59 -4.25
N GLY A 14 -65.95 37.69 -5.55
CA GLY A 14 -66.51 37.08 -6.75
C GLY A 14 -66.30 38.04 -7.96
N HIS A 15 -66.24 37.48 -9.19
CA HIS A 15 -66.67 38.05 -10.51
C HIS A 15 -65.73 37.81 -11.72
N LEU A 16 -65.92 36.65 -12.39
CA LEU A 16 -66.49 36.39 -13.76
C LEU A 16 -66.91 37.60 -14.66
N PRO A 17 -67.28 37.44 -15.97
CA PRO A 17 -66.99 36.48 -17.08
C PRO A 17 -66.77 37.26 -18.45
N PRO A 18 -67.07 36.83 -19.72
CA PRO A 18 -67.68 35.61 -20.37
C PRO A 18 -66.94 35.09 -21.65
N ALA A 19 -67.37 34.16 -22.53
CA ALA A 19 -68.15 32.90 -22.54
C ALA A 19 -68.19 32.31 -24.00
N ARG A 20 -68.60 31.02 -24.11
CA ARG A 20 -69.26 30.22 -25.22
C ARG A 20 -68.39 29.11 -25.90
N SER A 21 -68.63 27.79 -25.73
CA SER A 21 -69.75 26.82 -26.04
C SER A 21 -69.44 26.00 -27.33
N ARG A 22 -69.62 24.66 -27.52
CA ARG A 22 -70.65 23.65 -27.15
C ARG A 22 -70.08 22.18 -27.22
N GLY A 23 -70.75 21.19 -26.60
CA GLY A 23 -70.42 19.73 -26.47
C GLY A 23 -70.74 18.82 -27.69
N PRO A 24 -71.16 17.52 -27.57
CA PRO A 24 -71.42 16.65 -26.40
C PRO A 24 -71.02 15.12 -26.49
N ALA A 25 -70.85 14.48 -25.31
CA ALA A 25 -71.38 13.20 -24.75
C ALA A 25 -71.38 11.78 -25.45
N LEU A 26 -71.05 10.75 -24.60
CA LEU A 26 -71.69 9.41 -24.35
C LEU A 26 -70.93 8.07 -24.61
N ARG A 27 -70.82 7.25 -23.52
CA ARG A 27 -70.84 5.75 -23.35
C ARG A 27 -69.73 4.92 -24.04
N GLY A 28 -69.10 3.88 -23.47
CA GLY A 28 -69.41 3.02 -22.33
C GLY A 28 -70.12 1.72 -22.75
N PHE A 29 -69.38 0.67 -23.17
CA PHE A 29 -69.88 -0.71 -23.31
C PHE A 29 -68.75 -1.76 -23.19
N THR A 30 -69.04 -2.78 -22.38
CA THR A 30 -68.35 -4.06 -22.17
C THR A 30 -68.92 -5.18 -23.07
N ALA A 31 -68.11 -6.18 -23.48
CA ALA A 31 -68.38 -7.64 -23.32
C ALA A 31 -67.64 -8.57 -24.32
N ARG A 32 -67.00 -9.62 -23.76
CA ARG A 32 -66.90 -11.07 -24.12
C ARG A 32 -66.54 -11.48 -25.59
N VAL A 33 -65.84 -12.58 -25.91
CA VAL A 33 -65.98 -14.01 -25.53
C VAL A 33 -64.69 -14.80 -25.94
N ARG A 34 -64.24 -15.74 -25.08
CA ARG A 34 -63.58 -17.09 -25.23
C ARG A 34 -63.45 -17.79 -26.63
N PRO A 35 -62.85 -19.02 -26.77
CA PRO A 35 -61.75 -19.73 -26.06
C PRO A 35 -60.77 -20.55 -26.97
N SER A 36 -59.75 -21.14 -26.33
CA SER A 36 -59.16 -22.50 -26.50
C SER A 36 -58.63 -23.07 -27.84
N SER A 37 -57.48 -23.74 -27.65
CA SER A 37 -57.09 -25.08 -28.14
C SER A 37 -56.45 -25.28 -29.52
N SER A 38 -55.22 -25.80 -29.42
CA SER A 38 -54.70 -27.02 -30.04
C SER A 38 -54.19 -27.04 -31.49
N SER A 39 -53.02 -27.67 -31.56
CA SER A 39 -52.53 -28.64 -32.56
C SER A 39 -51.80 -28.14 -33.82
N SER A 40 -50.48 -28.35 -33.75
CA SER A 40 -49.75 -29.41 -34.46
C SER A 40 -49.35 -29.23 -35.94
N LEU A 41 -48.06 -29.53 -36.15
CA LEU A 41 -47.44 -30.28 -37.25
C LEU A 41 -46.90 -29.54 -38.49
N ARG A 42 -45.58 -29.78 -38.63
CA ARG A 42 -44.81 -30.22 -39.82
C ARG A 42 -44.29 -29.18 -40.82
N PHE A 43 -42.95 -29.10 -40.79
CA PHE A 43 -42.02 -29.61 -41.82
C PHE A 43 -42.26 -29.24 -43.31
N GLN A 44 -41.20 -28.63 -43.86
CA GLN A 44 -40.46 -29.04 -45.08
C GLN A 44 -40.55 -28.12 -46.34
N VAL A 45 -39.41 -27.44 -46.59
CA VAL A 45 -38.60 -27.40 -47.83
C VAL A 45 -39.17 -26.82 -49.14
N GLN A 46 -38.47 -25.76 -49.60
CA GLN A 46 -38.05 -25.32 -50.96
C GLN A 46 -38.97 -25.51 -52.19
N PHE A 47 -39.13 -24.48 -53.04
CA PHE A 47 -38.30 -24.20 -54.24
C PHE A 47 -38.87 -23.01 -55.09
N GLN A 48 -37.96 -22.11 -55.51
CA GLN A 48 -37.88 -21.27 -56.74
C GLN A 48 -39.06 -20.50 -57.38
N GLY A 49 -38.76 -19.27 -57.84
CA GLY A 49 -39.25 -18.78 -59.14
C GLY A 49 -39.46 -17.26 -59.36
N LEU A 50 -38.39 -16.56 -59.78
CA LEU A 50 -38.28 -15.47 -60.80
C LEU A 50 -39.39 -14.41 -61.02
N ALA A 51 -38.99 -13.12 -61.01
CA ALA A 51 -38.87 -12.20 -62.17
C ALA A 51 -39.24 -10.72 -61.86
N GLY A 52 -38.43 -9.76 -62.35
CA GLY A 52 -38.87 -8.37 -62.60
C GLY A 52 -37.86 -7.26 -62.33
N SER A 53 -37.04 -6.90 -63.33
CA SER A 53 -36.32 -5.62 -63.46
C SER A 53 -37.26 -4.51 -64.02
N PRO A 54 -36.91 -3.20 -64.03
CA PRO A 54 -35.98 -2.66 -65.04
C PRO A 54 -35.03 -1.50 -64.62
N SER A 55 -34.12 -1.26 -65.57
CA SER A 55 -32.93 -0.39 -65.72
C SER A 55 -33.16 1.10 -66.05
N ARG A 56 -32.13 1.97 -65.82
CA ARG A 56 -31.36 2.84 -66.79
C ARG A 56 -30.24 3.62 -66.05
N ARG A 57 -28.92 3.50 -66.37
CA ARG A 57 -28.04 4.14 -67.41
C ARG A 57 -27.91 5.68 -67.26
N ALA A 58 -26.75 6.39 -67.39
CA ALA A 58 -25.44 6.13 -68.02
C ALA A 58 -24.39 7.31 -67.83
N TRP A 59 -23.07 6.98 -67.81
CA TRP A 59 -21.88 7.62 -68.48
C TRP A 59 -21.26 8.95 -67.94
N SER A 60 -19.94 9.27 -67.99
CA SER A 60 -18.66 8.63 -68.44
C SER A 60 -17.45 9.57 -68.19
N GLY A 61 -16.19 9.06 -68.12
CA GLY A 61 -14.97 9.84 -68.49
C GLY A 61 -13.63 9.46 -67.81
N GLN A 62 -12.76 8.75 -68.54
CA GLN A 62 -11.33 8.37 -68.34
C GLN A 62 -10.35 9.55 -68.66
N PRO A 63 -8.97 9.46 -68.62
CA PRO A 63 -8.09 8.26 -68.78
C PRO A 63 -6.80 8.16 -67.90
N CYS A 64 -6.16 6.97 -67.92
CA CYS A 64 -4.77 6.70 -67.49
C CYS A 64 -3.73 7.08 -68.57
N PRO A 65 -2.41 6.99 -68.29
CA PRO A 65 -1.71 5.73 -68.57
C PRO A 65 -0.64 5.32 -67.53
N ASP A 66 -0.51 4.01 -67.34
CA ASP A 66 0.65 3.28 -66.79
C ASP A 66 1.38 2.63 -68.00
N PRO A 67 2.70 2.31 -67.95
CA PRO A 67 3.14 1.04 -67.31
C PRO A 67 4.58 1.13 -66.73
N GLY A 68 5.08 0.29 -65.82
CA GLY A 68 4.67 -1.01 -65.30
C GLY A 68 5.92 -1.87 -65.05
N VAL A 69 5.73 -2.94 -64.26
CA VAL A 69 6.41 -4.25 -64.35
C VAL A 69 7.79 -4.41 -63.65
N LEU A 70 8.13 -5.49 -62.91
CA LEU A 70 7.49 -6.67 -62.28
C LEU A 70 8.61 -7.39 -61.45
N TRP A 71 8.23 -7.98 -60.29
CA TRP A 71 8.63 -9.29 -59.72
C TRP A 71 10.03 -9.55 -59.10
N GLY A 72 10.04 -10.18 -57.91
CA GLY A 72 11.18 -10.92 -57.31
C GLY A 72 11.48 -12.24 -58.06
N PRO A 73 12.25 -13.24 -57.55
CA PRO A 73 12.63 -13.55 -56.14
C PRO A 73 14.05 -14.18 -55.92
N ARG A 74 14.33 -14.67 -54.69
CA ARG A 74 15.26 -15.77 -54.27
C ARG A 74 16.79 -15.71 -54.58
N SER A 75 17.55 -15.55 -53.48
CA SER A 75 18.63 -16.44 -52.96
C SER A 75 19.63 -17.14 -53.92
N TRP A 76 20.95 -16.92 -53.74
CA TRP A 76 22.01 -17.95 -53.47
C TRP A 76 23.46 -17.42 -53.64
N GLU A 77 24.31 -18.04 -52.82
CA GLU A 77 25.76 -18.13 -52.69
C GLU A 77 26.70 -17.88 -53.90
N ALA A 78 27.81 -17.19 -53.56
CA ALA A 78 29.24 -17.53 -53.76
C ALA A 78 29.78 -18.14 -55.08
N ALA A 79 30.76 -17.45 -55.67
CA ALA A 79 32.06 -17.96 -56.19
C ALA A 79 32.78 -16.81 -56.93
N SER A 80 33.93 -16.25 -56.50
CA SER A 80 35.31 -16.78 -56.40
C SER A 80 36.13 -16.72 -57.71
N GLY A 81 37.40 -16.26 -57.62
CA GLY A 81 38.48 -16.85 -58.45
C GLY A 81 39.54 -15.95 -59.12
N SER A 82 40.39 -15.32 -58.31
CA SER A 82 41.80 -14.82 -58.44
C SER A 82 42.77 -15.40 -59.50
N PRO A 83 43.99 -14.83 -59.69
CA PRO A 83 45.21 -15.34 -58.98
C PRO A 83 46.34 -14.28 -58.76
N ARG A 84 47.43 -14.41 -57.97
CA ARG A 84 47.99 -15.34 -56.95
C ARG A 84 49.34 -14.76 -56.44
N ARG A 85 49.71 -15.11 -55.18
CA ARG A 85 51.04 -15.53 -54.61
C ARG A 85 51.34 -14.79 -53.28
N ARG A 86 51.17 -15.41 -52.10
CA ARG A 86 52.07 -16.36 -51.34
C ARG A 86 53.42 -15.68 -50.96
N MET A 87 53.93 -15.73 -49.74
CA MET A 87 53.94 -16.77 -48.70
C MET A 87 53.89 -16.20 -47.27
N GLY A 88 53.46 -17.04 -46.32
CA GLY A 88 53.63 -16.82 -44.88
C GLY A 88 54.83 -17.59 -44.29
N CYS A 89 55.24 -17.15 -43.11
CA CYS A 89 56.00 -17.81 -42.03
C CYS A 89 56.07 -16.74 -40.91
N GLY A 90 55.98 -16.96 -39.60
CA GLY A 90 55.90 -18.13 -38.75
C GLY A 90 56.40 -17.74 -37.34
N ARG A 91 55.48 -17.66 -36.38
CA ARG A 91 55.61 -17.80 -34.90
C ARG A 91 56.26 -16.74 -33.98
N SER A 92 55.57 -16.63 -32.83
CA SER A 92 55.94 -16.33 -31.42
C SER A 92 56.15 -14.89 -30.90
N ARG A 93 55.14 -14.46 -30.10
CA ARG A 93 55.16 -14.03 -28.68
C ARG A 93 56.28 -13.08 -28.20
N LEU A 94 55.94 -11.87 -27.73
CA LEU A 94 55.55 -11.49 -26.35
C LEU A 94 55.64 -9.96 -26.15
N SER A 95 54.69 -9.43 -25.38
CA SER A 95 54.79 -8.29 -24.44
C SER A 95 54.91 -6.83 -24.94
N CYS A 96 53.82 -6.08 -24.68
CA CYS A 96 53.73 -4.84 -23.89
C CYS A 96 54.57 -3.60 -24.31
N CYS A 97 53.90 -2.51 -24.72
CA CYS A 97 53.91 -1.20 -24.04
C CYS A 97 53.42 -0.02 -24.92
N LYS A 98 52.60 0.83 -24.27
CA LYS A 98 52.43 2.29 -24.39
C LYS A 98 51.63 2.89 -25.55
N ALA A 99 50.44 3.33 -25.15
CA ALA A 99 49.54 4.30 -25.74
C ALA A 99 50.11 5.73 -25.79
N ARG A 100 49.75 6.49 -26.85
CA ARG A 100 49.65 7.95 -26.83
C ARG A 100 48.93 8.50 -28.09
N LYS A 101 47.97 9.39 -27.86
CA LYS A 101 47.55 10.57 -28.66
C LYS A 101 47.35 10.42 -30.18
N LYS A 102 46.17 10.80 -30.67
CA LYS A 102 46.02 11.49 -31.96
C LYS A 102 45.32 12.84 -31.75
N ARG A 103 45.99 13.91 -32.15
CA ARG A 103 45.49 15.29 -32.23
C ARG A 103 45.20 15.63 -33.70
N HIS A 104 44.26 16.54 -33.87
CA HIS A 104 43.84 17.23 -35.09
C HIS A 104 44.97 17.87 -35.90
N GLN A 105 44.69 18.08 -37.19
CA GLN A 105 45.49 18.87 -38.14
C GLN A 105 44.58 19.89 -38.86
N GLU A 106 44.98 21.17 -38.75
CA GLU A 106 44.95 22.31 -39.71
C GLU A 106 43.65 22.87 -40.36
N PRO A 107 43.62 24.20 -40.63
CA PRO A 107 44.18 24.73 -41.89
C PRO A 107 45.14 25.94 -41.81
N ASP A 108 45.73 26.19 -42.99
CA ASP A 108 46.93 26.96 -43.40
C ASP A 108 46.90 28.52 -43.47
N GLN A 109 48.12 29.04 -43.69
CA GLN A 109 48.80 30.36 -43.69
C GLN A 109 48.53 31.36 -44.87
N PRO A 110 49.01 32.65 -44.84
CA PRO A 110 50.42 33.06 -45.19
C PRO A 110 50.97 34.36 -44.53
N PRO A 111 52.19 34.86 -44.83
CA PRO A 111 53.51 34.21 -44.84
C PRO A 111 54.54 34.94 -43.93
N LYS A 112 55.64 34.24 -43.59
CA LYS A 112 56.89 34.84 -43.08
C LYS A 112 57.82 35.26 -44.22
N PRO A 113 58.77 36.18 -43.98
CA PRO A 113 60.10 36.11 -44.55
C PRO A 113 61.11 35.52 -43.53
N GLU A 114 62.01 34.72 -44.07
CA GLU A 114 63.15 34.04 -43.44
C GLU A 114 64.44 34.93 -43.43
N PRO A 115 65.67 34.41 -43.24
CA PRO A 115 66.31 34.17 -41.93
C PRO A 115 67.77 34.72 -41.93
N GLN A 116 68.62 34.20 -41.01
CA GLN A 116 70.10 34.23 -40.94
C GLN A 116 70.66 35.10 -39.81
N GLU A 117 71.72 34.74 -39.09
CA GLU A 117 72.37 33.47 -38.73
C GLU A 117 73.48 33.84 -37.70
N LEU A 118 73.87 32.88 -36.86
CA LEU A 118 75.20 32.67 -36.29
C LEU A 118 75.81 33.65 -35.25
N GLY A 119 76.00 33.10 -34.05
CA GLY A 119 77.37 32.76 -33.58
C GLY A 119 78.18 33.83 -32.83
N PRO A 120 79.18 33.42 -32.02
CA PRO A 120 79.37 34.04 -30.69
C PRO A 120 80.76 34.67 -30.46
N LEU A 121 80.85 35.35 -29.30
CA LEU A 121 82.05 35.71 -28.51
C LEU A 121 82.90 36.88 -29.04
N ASN A 122 82.91 38.01 -28.30
CA ASN A 122 83.81 38.27 -27.15
C ASN A 122 84.23 39.75 -27.06
N LYS A 123 84.27 40.21 -25.81
CA LYS A 123 85.23 41.13 -25.18
C LYS A 123 85.34 42.60 -25.62
N ASP A 124 85.08 43.42 -24.59
CA ASP A 124 85.84 44.60 -24.17
C ASP A 124 85.83 45.83 -25.08
N THR A 125 84.94 46.76 -24.77
CA THR A 125 85.20 48.23 -24.63
C THR A 125 83.87 48.87 -24.22
N GLU A 126 83.69 49.11 -22.92
CA GLU A 126 83.83 50.45 -22.34
C GLU A 126 82.97 51.53 -23.03
N THR A 127 81.82 51.75 -22.42
CA THR A 127 81.42 53.07 -21.91
C THR A 127 81.53 54.25 -22.88
N ALA A 128 80.44 54.47 -23.62
CA ALA A 128 79.89 55.81 -23.81
C ALA A 128 78.36 55.73 -23.71
N ILE A 129 77.89 55.43 -22.50
CA ILE A 129 76.54 55.75 -22.04
C ILE A 129 76.45 57.28 -22.05
N GLN A 130 75.53 57.85 -22.82
CA GLN A 130 74.28 58.41 -22.29
C GLN A 130 73.52 59.17 -23.38
N LEU A 131 72.19 59.06 -23.28
CA LEU A 131 71.12 59.94 -23.80
C LEU A 131 70.41 59.44 -25.08
N CYS A 132 69.08 59.30 -24.90
CA CYS A 132 68.02 59.00 -25.87
C CYS A 132 67.61 57.52 -26.07
N ALA A 133 67.48 56.72 -25.01
CA ALA A 133 66.91 55.35 -25.13
C ALA A 133 66.03 54.89 -23.95
N SER A 134 65.44 55.80 -23.17
CA SER A 134 64.60 55.41 -22.01
C SER A 134 63.16 55.93 -22.03
N GLU A 135 62.81 56.91 -22.85
CA GLU A 135 61.42 57.43 -22.91
C GLU A 135 60.56 56.70 -23.97
N ASP A 136 61.12 56.41 -25.16
CA ASP A 136 60.36 55.76 -26.25
C ASP A 136 59.95 54.31 -25.94
N THR A 137 60.75 53.57 -25.17
CA THR A 137 60.44 52.18 -24.78
C THR A 137 59.40 52.11 -23.66
N GLU A 138 59.34 53.09 -22.76
CA GLU A 138 58.29 53.18 -21.74
C GLU A 138 56.94 53.56 -22.40
N GLN A 139 56.95 54.51 -23.34
CA GLN A 139 55.76 54.91 -24.09
C GLN A 139 55.16 53.75 -24.91
N GLN A 140 56.01 52.97 -25.61
CA GLN A 140 55.57 51.79 -26.36
C GLN A 140 55.01 50.70 -25.44
N GLN A 141 55.59 50.52 -24.25
CA GLN A 141 55.13 49.54 -23.28
C GLN A 141 53.76 49.93 -22.69
N GLU A 142 53.53 51.21 -22.42
CA GLU A 142 52.23 51.74 -21.99
C GLU A 142 51.16 51.55 -23.08
N ASP A 143 51.46 51.84 -24.34
CA ASP A 143 50.52 51.66 -25.46
C ASP A 143 50.14 50.19 -25.67
N ILE A 144 51.10 49.26 -25.61
CA ILE A 144 50.83 47.81 -25.67
C ILE A 144 49.92 47.39 -24.52
N THR A 145 50.19 47.89 -23.31
CA THR A 145 49.38 47.55 -22.12
C THR A 145 47.96 48.08 -22.26
N ARG A 146 47.79 49.28 -22.84
CA ARG A 146 46.49 49.90 -23.09
C ARG A 146 45.66 49.13 -24.13
N ILE A 147 46.31 48.68 -25.21
CA ILE A 147 45.68 47.86 -26.25
C ILE A 147 45.27 46.50 -25.68
N LEU A 148 46.12 45.87 -24.86
CA LEU A 148 45.79 44.60 -24.21
C LEU A 148 44.61 44.73 -23.24
N GLN A 149 44.54 45.82 -22.47
CA GLN A 149 43.40 46.11 -21.60
C GLN A 149 42.10 46.31 -22.40
N GLN A 150 42.14 47.07 -23.51
CA GLN A 150 41.00 47.22 -24.40
C GLN A 150 40.54 45.88 -24.98
N HIS A 151 41.46 45.05 -25.44
CA HIS A 151 41.14 43.71 -25.95
C HIS A 151 40.54 42.81 -24.87
N GLU A 152 40.99 42.88 -23.62
CA GLU A 152 40.39 42.13 -22.51
C GLU A 152 38.98 42.62 -22.17
N GLU A 153 38.74 43.93 -22.20
CA GLU A 153 37.40 44.49 -22.00
C GLU A 153 36.44 44.10 -23.12
N GLU A 154 36.89 44.14 -24.38
CA GLU A 154 36.09 43.68 -25.52
C GLU A 154 35.79 42.18 -25.45
N LYS A 155 36.77 41.38 -25.03
CA LYS A 155 36.58 39.94 -24.82
C LYS A 155 35.56 39.65 -23.71
N LYS A 156 35.56 40.43 -22.63
CA LYS A 156 34.55 40.35 -21.57
C LYS A 156 33.16 40.74 -22.08
N LYS A 157 33.05 41.86 -22.80
CA LYS A 157 31.78 42.31 -23.41
C LYS A 157 31.23 41.26 -24.36
N TRP A 158 32.07 40.67 -25.20
CA TRP A 158 31.65 39.62 -26.12
C TRP A 158 31.22 38.33 -25.39
N ALA A 159 31.91 37.94 -24.32
CA ALA A 159 31.51 36.80 -23.50
C ALA A 159 30.15 37.01 -22.81
N GLU A 160 29.92 38.20 -22.24
CA GLU A 160 28.63 38.57 -21.64
C GLU A 160 27.50 38.60 -22.68
N GLN A 161 27.79 39.10 -23.89
CA GLN A 161 26.85 39.11 -25.01
C GLN A 161 26.43 37.68 -25.40
N VAL A 162 27.39 36.77 -25.54
CA VAL A 162 27.13 35.36 -25.91
C VAL A 162 26.36 34.62 -24.81
N GLU A 163 26.66 34.86 -23.53
CA GLU A 163 25.87 34.27 -22.45
C GLU A 163 24.44 34.80 -22.42
N LYS A 164 24.24 36.09 -22.67
CA LYS A 164 22.91 36.69 -22.75
C LYS A 164 22.08 36.13 -23.90
N GLU A 165 22.70 35.94 -25.08
CA GLU A 165 22.05 35.32 -26.24
C GLU A 165 21.68 33.85 -25.97
N ARG A 166 22.59 33.07 -25.38
CA ARG A 166 22.31 31.67 -25.00
C ARG A 166 21.22 31.55 -23.95
N ALA A 167 21.18 32.47 -22.97
CA ALA A 167 20.13 32.50 -21.96
C ALA A 167 18.76 32.79 -22.59
N LEU A 168 18.71 33.71 -23.57
CA LEU A 168 17.49 34.03 -24.30
C LEU A 168 17.01 32.83 -25.14
N GLU A 169 17.90 32.18 -25.89
CA GLU A 169 17.56 30.99 -26.69
C GLU A 169 17.06 29.83 -25.82
N LEU A 170 17.67 29.63 -24.64
CA LEU A 170 17.23 28.60 -23.70
C LEU A 170 15.84 28.94 -23.14
N GLN A 171 15.59 30.21 -22.83
CA GLN A 171 14.29 30.67 -22.35
C GLN A 171 13.19 30.47 -23.39
N GLU A 172 13.44 30.83 -24.65
CA GLU A 172 12.49 30.59 -25.75
C GLU A 172 12.19 29.09 -25.96
N ARG A 173 13.22 28.23 -25.89
CA ARG A 173 13.02 26.77 -25.96
C ARG A 173 12.17 26.22 -24.82
N LEU A 174 12.40 26.70 -23.59
CA LEU A 174 11.62 26.29 -22.42
C LEU A 174 10.18 26.78 -22.50
N GLU A 175 9.95 28.00 -23.01
CA GLU A 175 8.59 28.53 -23.24
C GLU A 175 7.85 27.75 -24.32
N GLU A 176 8.52 27.36 -25.42
CA GLU A 176 7.89 26.54 -26.45
C GLU A 176 7.57 25.13 -25.94
N GLN A 177 8.48 24.51 -25.18
CA GLN A 177 8.19 23.22 -24.53
C GLN A 177 7.01 23.32 -23.55
N ARG A 178 6.92 24.40 -22.78
CA ARG A 178 5.79 24.68 -21.90
C ARG A 178 4.47 24.77 -22.68
N ARG A 179 4.45 25.53 -23.79
CA ARG A 179 3.25 25.67 -24.65
C ARG A 179 2.80 24.35 -25.28
N VAL A 180 3.74 23.50 -25.68
CA VAL A 180 3.43 22.17 -26.22
C VAL A 180 2.86 21.27 -25.12
N LEU A 181 3.42 21.31 -23.92
CA LEU A 181 2.95 20.52 -22.79
C LEU A 181 1.56 20.98 -22.33
N GLU A 182 1.31 22.28 -22.28
CA GLU A 182 0.00 22.86 -21.97
C GLU A 182 -1.07 22.42 -22.98
N ARG A 183 -0.76 22.45 -24.29
CA ARG A 183 -1.67 21.93 -25.32
C ARG A 183 -1.99 20.46 -25.12
N LYS A 184 -0.98 19.62 -24.89
CA LYS A 184 -1.18 18.19 -24.64
C LYS A 184 -2.02 17.92 -23.39
N HIS A 185 -1.79 18.71 -22.33
CA HIS A 185 -2.59 18.63 -21.11
C HIS A 185 -4.05 19.01 -21.36
N GLN A 186 -4.29 20.08 -22.13
CA GLN A 186 -5.62 20.53 -22.50
C GLN A 186 -6.38 19.49 -23.34
N GLU A 187 -5.68 18.86 -24.30
CA GLU A 187 -6.23 17.79 -25.14
C GLU A 187 -6.57 16.55 -24.30
N ALA A 188 -5.68 16.13 -23.40
CA ALA A 188 -5.92 15.02 -22.49
C ALA A 188 -7.13 15.29 -21.57
N LEU A 189 -7.26 16.50 -21.03
CA LEU A 189 -8.41 16.90 -20.23
C LEU A 189 -9.72 16.81 -21.00
N GLN A 190 -9.74 17.24 -22.27
CA GLN A 190 -10.95 17.14 -23.10
C GLN A 190 -11.35 15.68 -23.37
N VAL A 191 -10.38 14.80 -23.62
CA VAL A 191 -10.65 13.36 -23.82
C VAL A 191 -11.22 12.73 -22.56
N ILE A 192 -10.64 13.04 -21.40
CA ILE A 192 -11.11 12.52 -20.10
C ILE A 192 -12.53 13.02 -19.80
N GLN A 193 -12.80 14.31 -20.04
CA GLN A 193 -14.15 14.88 -19.85
C GLN A 193 -15.19 14.24 -20.77
N ALA A 194 -14.85 13.99 -22.03
CA ALA A 194 -15.74 13.32 -22.97
C ALA A 194 -16.02 11.87 -22.56
N SER A 195 -14.99 11.13 -22.12
CA SER A 195 -15.14 9.76 -21.62
C SER A 195 -16.00 9.70 -20.37
N PHE A 196 -15.79 10.63 -19.43
CA PHE A 196 -16.58 10.70 -18.20
C PHE A 196 -18.07 10.94 -18.49
N GLU A 197 -18.39 11.87 -19.39
CA GLU A 197 -19.80 12.14 -19.72
C GLU A 197 -20.46 10.95 -20.44
N GLN A 198 -19.71 10.26 -21.30
CA GLN A 198 -20.19 9.04 -21.96
C GLN A 198 -20.46 7.90 -20.96
N GLU A 199 -19.58 7.67 -19.99
CA GLU A 199 -19.78 6.66 -18.95
C GLU A 199 -20.95 7.01 -18.03
N LYS A 200 -21.09 8.28 -17.67
CA LYS A 200 -22.21 8.78 -16.88
C LYS A 200 -23.55 8.54 -17.58
N GLU A 201 -23.63 8.79 -18.88
CA GLU A 201 -24.83 8.50 -19.67
C GLU A 201 -25.12 7.00 -19.74
N ALA A 202 -24.10 6.17 -19.99
CA ALA A 202 -24.24 4.71 -20.04
C ALA A 202 -24.72 4.12 -18.70
N LEU A 203 -24.15 4.60 -17.59
CA LEU A 203 -24.53 4.17 -16.25
C LEU A 203 -25.96 4.58 -15.92
N THR A 204 -26.36 5.80 -16.31
CA THR A 204 -27.73 6.30 -16.12
C THR A 204 -28.74 5.43 -16.87
N HIS A 205 -28.43 5.03 -18.10
CA HIS A 205 -29.28 4.15 -18.89
C HIS A 205 -29.41 2.76 -18.25
N SER A 206 -28.28 2.16 -17.88
CA SER A 206 -28.25 0.85 -17.21
C SER A 206 -29.05 0.85 -15.91
N PHE A 207 -28.95 1.92 -15.11
CA PHE A 207 -29.73 2.08 -13.90
C PHE A 207 -31.24 2.14 -14.17
N GLN A 208 -31.67 2.85 -15.22
CA GLN A 208 -33.08 2.93 -15.59
C GLN A 208 -33.64 1.58 -16.06
N GLU A 209 -32.86 0.81 -16.83
CA GLU A 209 -33.22 -0.55 -17.25
C GLU A 209 -33.33 -1.51 -16.06
N ALA A 210 -32.35 -1.49 -15.15
CA ALA A 210 -32.39 -2.28 -13.93
C ALA A 210 -33.58 -1.92 -13.04
N LYS A 211 -33.94 -0.63 -12.96
CA LYS A 211 -35.13 -0.18 -12.25
C LYS A 211 -36.42 -0.71 -12.87
N ALA A 212 -36.55 -0.67 -14.20
CA ALA A 212 -37.74 -1.15 -14.89
C ALA A 212 -37.93 -2.67 -14.71
N THR A 213 -36.86 -3.45 -14.85
CA THR A 213 -36.90 -4.91 -14.64
C THR A 213 -37.24 -5.29 -13.20
N LEU A 214 -36.74 -4.54 -12.22
CA LEU A 214 -37.12 -4.72 -10.81
C LEU A 214 -38.60 -4.38 -10.56
N GLN A 215 -39.13 -3.35 -11.20
CA GLN A 215 -40.56 -3.02 -11.09
C GLN A 215 -41.45 -4.12 -11.68
N GLU A 216 -41.04 -4.73 -12.80
CA GLU A 216 -41.76 -5.84 -13.42
C GLU A 216 -41.76 -7.09 -12.52
N THR A 217 -40.63 -7.41 -11.90
CA THR A 217 -40.54 -8.54 -10.96
C THR A 217 -41.37 -8.31 -9.70
N ILE A 218 -41.39 -7.09 -9.16
CA ILE A 218 -42.28 -6.73 -8.03
C ILE A 218 -43.74 -6.91 -8.41
N ALA A 219 -44.16 -6.46 -9.60
CA ALA A 219 -45.52 -6.65 -10.08
C ALA A 219 -45.88 -8.14 -10.24
N GLY A 220 -44.96 -8.95 -10.77
CA GLY A 220 -45.13 -10.40 -10.89
C GLY A 220 -45.30 -11.09 -9.54
N LEU A 221 -44.45 -10.76 -8.56
CA LEU A 221 -44.53 -11.31 -7.21
C LEU A 221 -45.80 -10.88 -6.48
N THR A 222 -46.23 -9.63 -6.66
CA THR A 222 -47.48 -9.11 -6.08
C THR A 222 -48.69 -9.88 -6.59
N SER A 223 -48.75 -10.15 -7.91
CA SER A 223 -49.83 -10.94 -8.50
C SER A 223 -49.84 -12.40 -7.98
N GLN A 224 -48.67 -13.00 -7.79
CA GLN A 224 -48.56 -14.34 -7.21
C GLN A 224 -49.04 -14.36 -5.75
N LEU A 225 -48.72 -13.32 -4.97
CA LEU A 225 -49.16 -13.19 -3.59
C LEU A 225 -50.69 -13.08 -3.50
N GLU A 226 -51.31 -12.26 -4.35
CA GLU A 226 -52.78 -12.13 -4.41
C GLU A 226 -53.45 -13.46 -4.80
N ALA A 227 -52.90 -14.17 -5.78
CA ALA A 227 -53.40 -15.48 -6.20
C ALA A 227 -53.28 -16.52 -5.07
N PHE A 228 -52.22 -16.45 -4.27
CA PHE A 228 -52.01 -17.33 -3.12
C PHE A 228 -52.99 -17.00 -1.98
N GLN A 229 -53.19 -15.72 -1.67
CA GLN A 229 -54.16 -15.27 -0.67
C GLN A 229 -55.60 -15.67 -1.05
N ALA A 230 -55.97 -15.56 -2.32
CA ALA A 230 -57.28 -16.00 -2.81
C ALA A 230 -57.49 -17.53 -2.67
N LYS A 231 -56.41 -18.33 -2.79
CA LYS A 231 -56.46 -19.78 -2.53
C LYS A 231 -56.55 -20.08 -1.03
N MET A 232 -55.80 -19.37 -0.17
CA MET A 232 -55.92 -19.52 1.29
C MET A 232 -57.34 -19.25 1.77
N LYS A 233 -57.97 -18.17 1.28
CA LYS A 233 -59.34 -17.81 1.67
C LYS A 233 -60.36 -18.90 1.29
N LYS A 234 -60.19 -19.57 0.14
CA LYS A 234 -61.03 -20.70 -0.27
C LYS A 234 -60.84 -21.95 0.57
N VAL A 235 -59.63 -22.18 1.08
CA VAL A 235 -59.31 -23.30 1.97
C VAL A 235 -59.91 -23.05 3.37
N GLU A 236 -59.83 -21.82 3.87
CA GLU A 236 -60.45 -21.40 5.13
C GLU A 236 -61.98 -21.50 5.10
N GLU A 237 -62.61 -21.09 3.99
CA GLU A 237 -64.07 -21.06 3.87
C GLU A 237 -64.71 -22.46 3.65
N SER A 238 -63.95 -23.47 3.20
CA SER A 238 -64.56 -24.71 2.69
C SER A 238 -64.59 -25.91 3.64
N ILE A 239 -63.70 -26.06 4.62
CA ILE A 239 -63.56 -27.36 5.32
C ILE A 239 -63.33 -27.23 6.84
N LEU A 240 -62.64 -26.19 7.32
CA LEU A 240 -62.03 -26.27 8.67
C LEU A 240 -62.97 -25.94 9.84
N SER A 241 -64.03 -25.12 9.65
CA SER A 241 -64.88 -24.70 10.79
C SER A 241 -66.13 -25.55 11.01
N ARG A 242 -66.62 -26.30 10.00
CA ARG A 242 -67.90 -27.02 10.07
C ARG A 242 -67.77 -28.42 10.65
N ASP A 243 -66.66 -29.10 10.35
CA ASP A 243 -66.47 -30.51 10.74
C ASP A 243 -65.80 -30.63 12.12
N TYR A 244 -64.98 -29.63 12.52
CA TYR A 244 -64.30 -29.59 13.82
C TYR A 244 -65.26 -29.47 15.03
N LYS A 245 -66.40 -28.77 14.87
CA LYS A 245 -67.41 -28.64 15.94
C LYS A 245 -68.31 -29.86 16.08
N LYS A 246 -68.47 -30.65 15.01
CA LYS A 246 -69.32 -31.85 15.00
C LYS A 246 -68.57 -33.08 15.51
N HIS A 247 -67.27 -33.16 15.23
CA HIS A 247 -66.46 -34.34 15.55
C HIS A 247 -65.98 -34.40 17.02
N ILE A 248 -65.91 -33.26 17.73
CA ILE A 248 -65.52 -33.20 19.16
C ILE A 248 -66.67 -33.63 20.09
N GLN A 249 -67.92 -33.60 19.62
CA GLN A 249 -69.07 -34.10 20.40
C GLN A 249 -69.27 -35.62 20.32
N ASP A 250 -68.86 -36.26 19.22
CA ASP A 250 -69.27 -37.64 18.94
C ASP A 250 -68.24 -38.71 19.31
N TYR A 251 -66.92 -38.40 19.36
CA TYR A 251 -65.89 -39.43 19.55
C TYR A 251 -64.72 -38.93 20.43
N GLY A 252 -64.67 -39.38 21.69
CA GLY A 252 -63.49 -39.21 22.56
C GLY A 252 -62.22 -39.91 22.04
N SER A 253 -61.06 -39.58 22.64
CA SER A 253 -59.65 -39.86 22.25
C SER A 253 -59.30 -41.31 21.87
N LEU A 254 -58.24 -41.68 21.13
CA LEU A 254 -57.17 -41.05 20.34
C LEU A 254 -56.73 -42.20 19.39
N SER A 255 -56.60 -42.02 18.07
CA SER A 255 -56.14 -43.10 17.15
C SER A 255 -55.13 -42.61 16.12
N GLN A 256 -54.33 -43.54 15.57
CA GLN A 256 -53.20 -43.40 14.61
C GLN A 256 -53.43 -42.43 13.44
N PHE A 257 -54.68 -42.14 13.09
CA PHE A 257 -55.00 -41.16 12.07
C PHE A 257 -54.52 -39.74 12.46
N TRP A 258 -54.62 -39.38 13.74
CA TRP A 258 -54.19 -38.07 14.22
C TRP A 258 -52.66 -37.93 14.28
N GLU A 259 -51.91 -39.01 14.46
CA GLU A 259 -50.44 -38.98 14.41
C GLU A 259 -49.95 -38.67 12.98
N GLN A 260 -50.57 -39.28 11.96
CA GLN A 260 -50.23 -39.00 10.56
C GLN A 260 -50.65 -37.59 10.11
N GLU A 261 -51.80 -37.11 10.56
CA GLU A 261 -52.25 -35.73 10.29
C GLU A 261 -51.38 -34.70 11.03
N LEU A 262 -50.97 -34.97 12.28
CA LEU A 262 -50.02 -34.13 13.02
C LEU A 262 -48.63 -34.13 12.37
N GLU A 263 -48.12 -35.27 11.89
CA GLU A 263 -46.85 -35.33 11.14
C GLU A 263 -46.93 -34.58 9.81
N SER A 264 -48.05 -34.69 9.09
CA SER A 264 -48.27 -33.95 7.84
C SER A 264 -48.34 -32.44 8.07
N LEU A 265 -49.03 -32.00 9.13
CA LEU A 265 -49.09 -30.60 9.54
C LEU A 265 -47.74 -30.10 10.04
N HIS A 266 -46.98 -30.91 10.77
CA HIS A 266 -45.62 -30.59 11.21
C HIS A 266 -44.70 -30.34 10.03
N PHE A 267 -44.73 -31.21 9.01
CA PHE A 267 -43.93 -31.03 7.79
C PHE A 267 -44.32 -29.76 7.01
N VAL A 268 -45.62 -29.46 6.92
CA VAL A 268 -46.10 -28.22 6.27
C VAL A 268 -45.71 -26.98 7.08
N ILE A 269 -45.72 -27.04 8.41
CA ILE A 269 -45.27 -25.97 9.30
C ILE A 269 -43.76 -25.77 9.16
N GLU A 270 -42.95 -26.83 9.12
CA GLU A 270 -41.50 -26.75 8.89
C GLU A 270 -41.21 -26.11 7.53
N MET A 271 -41.84 -26.58 6.45
CA MET A 271 -41.68 -25.97 5.12
C MET A 271 -42.10 -24.49 5.08
N LYS A 272 -43.18 -24.13 5.78
CA LYS A 272 -43.62 -22.73 5.87
C LYS A 272 -42.68 -21.88 6.73
N THR A 273 -42.12 -22.45 7.80
CA THR A 273 -41.15 -21.79 8.67
C THR A 273 -39.84 -21.54 7.93
N GLU A 274 -39.36 -22.50 7.13
CA GLU A 274 -38.22 -22.31 6.23
C GLU A 274 -38.49 -21.21 5.18
N ARG A 275 -39.69 -21.18 4.59
CA ARG A 275 -40.06 -20.15 3.61
C ARG A 275 -40.14 -18.75 4.25
N ILE A 276 -40.60 -18.67 5.49
CA ILE A 276 -40.63 -17.42 6.27
C ILE A 276 -39.19 -16.99 6.58
N HIS A 277 -38.32 -17.90 7.03
CA HIS A 277 -36.91 -17.58 7.24
C HIS A 277 -36.18 -17.14 5.95
N GLU A 278 -36.53 -17.71 4.80
CA GLU A 278 -35.98 -17.28 3.51
C GLU A 278 -36.46 -15.88 3.12
N LEU A 279 -37.72 -15.55 3.40
CA LEU A 279 -38.27 -14.21 3.20
C LEU A 279 -37.67 -13.19 4.17
N ASP A 280 -37.47 -13.55 5.44
CA ASP A 280 -36.83 -12.70 6.44
C ASP A 280 -35.36 -12.42 6.07
N LYS A 281 -34.62 -13.42 5.58
CA LYS A 281 -33.25 -13.21 5.06
C LYS A 281 -33.23 -12.21 3.90
N ARG A 282 -34.21 -12.30 2.99
CA ARG A 282 -34.34 -11.33 1.88
C ARG A 282 -34.73 -9.95 2.36
N LEU A 283 -35.59 -9.85 3.37
CA LEU A 283 -35.98 -8.59 3.99
C LEU A 283 -34.77 -7.88 4.62
N ILE A 284 -33.99 -8.61 5.42
CA ILE A 284 -32.74 -8.12 6.04
C ILE A 284 -31.73 -7.67 4.97
N LEU A 285 -31.60 -8.43 3.89
CA LEU A 285 -30.73 -8.05 2.77
C LEU A 285 -31.22 -6.75 2.12
N MET A 286 -32.53 -6.62 1.91
CA MET A 286 -33.13 -5.44 1.29
C MET A 286 -33.03 -4.21 2.21
N GLU A 287 -33.15 -4.36 3.53
CA GLU A 287 -32.89 -3.32 4.52
C GLU A 287 -31.42 -2.87 4.48
N THR A 288 -30.49 -3.82 4.45
CA THR A 288 -29.05 -3.54 4.28
C THR A 288 -28.77 -2.79 2.96
N VAL A 289 -29.42 -3.17 1.86
CA VAL A 289 -29.26 -2.48 0.56
C VAL A 289 -29.84 -1.07 0.62
N LYS A 290 -30.96 -0.87 1.32
CA LYS A 290 -31.57 0.45 1.51
C LYS A 290 -30.67 1.37 2.34
N GLU A 291 -30.08 0.88 3.42
CA GLU A 291 -29.10 1.63 4.23
C GLU A 291 -27.87 2.02 3.41
N LYS A 292 -27.35 1.10 2.59
CA LYS A 292 -26.24 1.40 1.68
C LYS A 292 -26.62 2.46 0.65
N ASN A 293 -27.83 2.41 0.09
CA ASN A 293 -28.29 3.44 -0.84
C ASN A 293 -28.39 4.81 -0.17
N LEU A 294 -28.89 4.88 1.08
CA LEU A 294 -28.92 6.12 1.85
C LEU A 294 -27.50 6.67 2.10
N MET A 295 -26.55 5.81 2.48
CA MET A 295 -25.15 6.21 2.64
C MET A 295 -24.51 6.66 1.32
N LEU A 296 -24.85 6.02 0.20
CA LEU A 296 -24.36 6.43 -1.12
C LEU A 296 -24.95 7.77 -1.56
N GLU A 297 -26.23 8.02 -1.28
CA GLU A 297 -26.87 9.32 -1.52
C GLU A 297 -26.21 10.43 -0.71
N GLU A 298 -25.90 10.17 0.57
CA GLU A 298 -25.17 11.11 1.43
C GLU A 298 -23.76 11.37 0.90
N LYS A 299 -23.02 10.32 0.51
CA LYS A 299 -21.68 10.46 -0.10
C LYS A 299 -21.69 11.22 -1.42
N ILE A 300 -22.71 11.02 -2.26
CA ILE A 300 -22.86 11.79 -3.50
C ILE A 300 -23.09 13.27 -3.15
N SER A 301 -23.89 13.56 -2.13
CA SER A 301 -24.13 14.93 -1.68
C SER A 301 -22.85 15.58 -1.12
N THR A 302 -22.06 14.87 -0.33
CA THR A 302 -20.79 15.41 0.19
C THR A 302 -19.77 15.63 -0.91
N LEU A 303 -19.63 14.67 -1.85
CA LEU A 303 -18.74 14.81 -3.00
C LEU A 303 -19.15 15.97 -3.92
N GLN A 304 -20.45 16.22 -4.07
CA GLN A 304 -20.94 17.39 -4.80
C GLN A 304 -20.54 18.70 -4.10
N GLN A 305 -20.68 18.76 -2.78
CA GLN A 305 -20.29 19.93 -2.00
C GLN A 305 -18.76 20.16 -2.04
N GLU A 306 -17.97 19.11 -1.94
CA GLU A 306 -16.51 19.17 -2.07
C GLU A 306 -16.07 19.61 -3.46
N TYR A 307 -16.75 19.12 -4.51
CA TYR A 307 -16.49 19.54 -5.88
C TYR A 307 -16.78 21.04 -6.08
N GLU A 308 -17.87 21.55 -5.52
CA GLU A 308 -18.19 22.98 -5.54
C GLU A 308 -17.15 23.81 -4.78
N ASP A 309 -16.73 23.36 -3.59
CA ASP A 309 -15.71 24.05 -2.80
C ASP A 309 -14.34 24.05 -3.48
N LEU A 310 -13.94 22.92 -4.09
CA LEU A 310 -12.73 22.84 -4.91
C LEU A 310 -12.80 23.79 -6.11
N GLN A 311 -13.97 23.92 -6.75
CA GLN A 311 -14.16 24.84 -7.86
C GLN A 311 -14.03 26.31 -7.39
N VAL A 312 -14.53 26.63 -6.20
CA VAL A 312 -14.36 27.95 -5.57
C VAL A 312 -12.89 28.21 -5.22
N ARG A 313 -12.20 27.24 -4.62
CA ARG A 313 -10.76 27.33 -4.31
C ARG A 313 -9.92 27.54 -5.57
N ALA A 314 -10.21 26.81 -6.64
CA ALA A 314 -9.53 26.98 -7.93
C ALA A 314 -9.74 28.40 -8.50
N ARG A 315 -10.97 28.94 -8.43
CA ARG A 315 -11.25 30.33 -8.83
C ARG A 315 -10.48 31.34 -7.99
N ASN A 316 -10.42 31.14 -6.67
CA ASN A 316 -9.66 32.01 -5.78
C ASN A 316 -8.15 31.94 -6.05
N GLN A 317 -7.62 30.75 -6.35
CA GLN A 317 -6.21 30.58 -6.69
C GLN A 317 -5.84 31.28 -8.00
N VAL A 318 -6.75 31.32 -8.99
CA VAL A 318 -6.58 32.12 -10.22
C VAL A 318 -6.52 33.62 -9.91
N VAL A 319 -7.37 34.11 -8.99
CA VAL A 319 -7.33 35.53 -8.55
C VAL A 319 -6.02 35.85 -7.84
N VAL A 320 -5.57 34.99 -6.92
CA VAL A 320 -4.31 35.18 -6.19
C VAL A 320 -3.11 35.10 -7.14
N SER A 321 -3.11 34.18 -8.10
CA SER A 321 -2.05 34.07 -9.11
C SER A 321 -1.95 35.33 -9.98
N ARG A 322 -3.10 35.93 -10.34
CA ARG A 322 -3.13 37.22 -11.03
C ARG A 322 -2.58 38.35 -10.17
N GLN A 323 -2.96 38.43 -8.89
CA GLN A 323 -2.46 39.44 -7.97
C GLN A 323 -0.94 39.35 -7.79
N LEU A 324 -0.42 38.13 -7.58
CA LEU A 324 1.03 37.88 -7.50
C LEU A 324 1.76 38.26 -8.79
N SER A 325 1.15 38.03 -9.95
CA SER A 325 1.73 38.42 -11.24
C SER A 325 1.80 39.94 -11.39
N GLU A 326 0.78 40.66 -10.95
CA GLU A 326 0.74 42.12 -10.93
C GLU A 326 1.77 42.68 -9.94
N ASP A 327 1.89 42.10 -8.74
CA ASP A 327 2.89 42.50 -7.74
C ASP A 327 4.32 42.24 -8.23
N LEU A 328 4.58 41.11 -8.88
CA LEU A 328 5.89 40.82 -9.50
C LEU A 328 6.26 41.83 -10.58
N LEU A 329 5.29 42.26 -11.39
CA LEU A 329 5.49 43.30 -12.42
C LEU A 329 5.88 44.63 -11.76
N LEU A 330 5.13 45.06 -10.75
CA LEU A 330 5.40 46.29 -10.01
C LEU A 330 6.77 46.27 -9.32
N THR A 331 7.14 45.12 -8.76
CA THR A 331 8.45 44.95 -8.10
C THR A 331 9.59 45.01 -9.11
N ARG A 332 9.40 44.45 -10.32
CA ARG A 332 10.37 44.54 -11.41
C ARG A 332 10.55 45.98 -11.90
N GLU A 333 9.46 46.73 -12.05
CA GLU A 333 9.53 48.15 -12.41
C GLU A 333 10.26 48.99 -11.32
N ALA A 334 10.02 48.70 -10.04
CA ALA A 334 10.71 49.36 -8.94
C ALA A 334 12.22 49.05 -8.96
N LEU A 335 12.58 47.78 -9.22
CA LEU A 335 13.97 47.36 -9.33
C LEU A 335 14.69 48.02 -10.52
N GLU A 336 14.00 48.16 -11.66
CA GLU A 336 14.55 48.87 -12.83
C GLU A 336 14.79 50.35 -12.53
N LYS A 337 13.85 51.02 -11.85
CA LYS A 337 14.04 52.41 -11.39
C LYS A 337 15.22 52.54 -10.43
N GLU A 338 15.35 51.63 -9.46
CA GLU A 338 16.52 51.61 -8.56
C GLU A 338 17.82 51.41 -9.33
N SER A 339 17.83 50.53 -10.34
CA SER A 339 19.00 50.31 -11.20
C SER A 339 19.40 51.55 -12.00
N GLN A 340 18.43 52.36 -12.43
CA GLN A 340 18.68 53.62 -13.14
C GLN A 340 19.24 54.67 -12.19
N VAL A 341 18.68 54.80 -10.99
CA VAL A 341 19.19 55.70 -9.94
C VAL A 341 20.60 55.33 -9.53
N ARG A 342 20.91 54.03 -9.35
CA ARG A 342 22.28 53.56 -9.07
C ARG A 342 23.25 53.90 -10.20
N ARG A 343 22.83 53.80 -11.46
CA ARG A 343 23.65 54.22 -12.61
C ARG A 343 23.91 55.72 -12.62
N GLN A 344 22.92 56.55 -12.30
CA GLN A 344 23.09 57.99 -12.18
C GLN A 344 24.05 58.36 -11.04
N LEU A 345 23.88 57.76 -9.86
CA LEU A 345 24.81 57.93 -8.74
C LEU A 345 26.24 57.47 -9.07
N GLN A 346 26.38 56.41 -9.85
CA GLN A 346 27.69 55.94 -10.33
C GLN A 346 28.35 56.98 -11.26
N GLN A 347 27.58 57.57 -12.17
CA GLN A 347 28.05 58.63 -13.07
C GLN A 347 28.41 59.91 -12.31
N GLU A 348 27.58 60.34 -11.35
CA GLU A 348 27.90 61.48 -10.48
C GLU A 348 29.13 61.20 -9.63
N LYS A 349 29.28 59.97 -9.11
CA LYS A 349 30.48 59.55 -8.38
C LYS A 349 31.72 59.63 -9.27
N GLU A 350 31.65 59.16 -10.52
CA GLU A 350 32.75 59.26 -11.48
C GLU A 350 33.06 60.72 -11.82
N GLU A 351 32.06 61.57 -12.03
CA GLU A 351 32.25 63.00 -12.27
C GLU A 351 32.90 63.71 -11.08
N LEU A 352 32.44 63.41 -9.85
CA LEU A 352 33.06 63.90 -8.62
C LEU A 352 34.49 63.39 -8.45
N LEU A 353 34.76 62.13 -8.83
CA LEU A 353 36.11 61.57 -8.82
C LEU A 353 37.02 62.33 -9.80
N TYR A 354 36.54 62.62 -11.01
CA TYR A 354 37.26 63.42 -12.00
C TYR A 354 37.52 64.86 -11.51
N ARG A 355 36.61 65.46 -10.73
CA ARG A 355 36.85 66.79 -10.11
C ARG A 355 37.88 66.75 -8.99
N VAL A 356 37.97 65.65 -8.24
CA VAL A 356 38.96 65.48 -7.15
C VAL A 356 40.35 65.17 -7.72
N PHE A 357 40.44 64.44 -8.83
CA PHE A 357 41.71 64.12 -9.49
C PHE A 357 42.15 65.18 -10.53
N GLY A 358 41.26 66.05 -10.99
CA GLY A 358 41.54 67.09 -12.00
C GLY A 358 41.87 68.48 -11.47
N ALA A 359 42.03 68.66 -10.16
CA ALA A 359 42.40 69.94 -9.54
C ALA A 359 43.76 69.83 -8.85
N ASP A 360 44.83 70.11 -9.60
CA ASP A 360 46.15 70.39 -9.03
C ASP A 360 46.20 71.79 -8.42
N ALA A 361 46.62 71.82 -7.15
CA ALA A 361 47.44 72.84 -6.48
C ALA A 361 46.86 73.48 -5.20
N SER A 362 47.44 73.03 -4.08
CA SER A 362 47.96 73.83 -2.97
C SER A 362 46.99 74.46 -1.96
N SER A 363 46.92 73.84 -0.77
CA SER A 363 47.16 74.58 0.48
C SER A 363 47.49 73.63 1.64
N THR A 364 48.66 73.87 2.22
CA THR A 364 49.19 73.37 3.50
C THR A 364 48.29 73.69 4.70
N PHE A 365 48.06 72.74 5.62
CA PHE A 365 48.37 72.92 7.06
C PHE A 365 48.19 71.67 7.94
N ALA A 366 49.16 71.53 8.85
CA ALA A 366 49.32 70.84 10.13
C ALA A 366 48.41 69.68 10.63
N LEU A 367 49.13 68.60 11.00
CA LEU A 367 48.78 67.56 11.98
C LEU A 367 48.58 68.12 13.40
N ALA A 368 47.53 67.66 14.09
CA ALA A 368 47.56 67.35 15.52
C ALA A 368 46.54 66.26 15.89
N SER A 369 47.01 65.34 16.74
CA SER A 369 46.47 64.07 17.24
C SER A 369 45.12 64.11 17.98
N VAL A 370 44.33 63.04 17.89
CA VAL A 370 44.00 62.07 18.98
C VAL A 370 43.49 60.76 18.35
N THR A 371 44.00 59.62 18.82
CA THR A 371 43.64 58.23 18.46
C THR A 371 42.16 57.89 18.69
N PRO A 372 41.54 57.02 17.87
CA PRO A 372 41.27 55.66 18.36
C PRO A 372 41.42 54.55 17.30
N THR A 373 41.86 53.40 17.79
CA THR A 373 42.19 52.15 17.11
C THR A 373 41.02 51.55 16.31
N GLU A 374 41.17 51.45 14.98
CA GLU A 374 40.39 50.55 14.14
C GLU A 374 40.85 49.11 14.32
N ARG A 375 39.90 48.16 14.28
CA ARG A 375 39.97 46.99 13.39
C ARG A 375 38.60 46.32 13.29
N ARG A 376 37.96 46.52 12.15
CA ARG A 376 36.94 45.60 11.61
C ARG A 376 37.61 44.27 11.22
N PRO A 377 36.92 43.13 11.41
CA PRO A 377 37.43 41.83 10.98
C PRO A 377 37.05 41.56 9.51
N PRO A 378 37.92 40.88 8.75
CA PRO A 378 37.49 40.11 7.61
C PRO A 378 37.69 38.61 7.83
N LEU A 379 36.82 37.87 7.16
CA LEU A 379 36.82 36.43 6.96
C LEU A 379 38.13 35.94 6.31
N ALA A 380 38.53 34.72 6.67
CA ALA A 380 39.61 33.95 6.05
C ALA A 380 39.27 32.44 6.04
N PRO A 381 39.91 31.62 5.18
CA PRO A 381 39.28 30.47 4.52
C PRO A 381 39.92 29.09 4.79
N VAL A 382 39.35 28.08 4.12
CA VAL A 382 39.69 26.66 4.00
C VAL A 382 41.13 26.38 3.48
N ARG A 383 41.85 25.41 4.08
CA ARG A 383 42.55 24.27 3.40
C ARG A 383 43.39 23.37 4.34
N GLN A 384 43.13 22.05 4.25
CA GLN A 384 44.08 20.96 3.94
C GLN A 384 45.20 20.58 4.95
N LEU A 385 45.22 19.33 5.46
CA LEU A 385 46.16 18.24 5.07
C LEU A 385 46.09 16.99 5.97
N CYS A 386 46.67 15.91 5.43
CA CYS A 386 46.63 14.51 5.80
C CYS A 386 47.74 14.09 6.80
N CYS A 387 47.57 12.87 7.34
CA CYS A 387 48.59 11.89 7.79
C CYS A 387 49.22 11.95 9.21
N GLN A 388 48.91 10.87 9.96
CA GLN A 388 49.81 9.88 10.57
C GLN A 388 50.25 9.98 12.06
N LEU A 389 49.92 8.86 12.74
CA LEU A 389 50.75 7.97 13.59
C LEU A 389 50.71 8.07 15.14
N THR A 390 50.66 6.85 15.72
CA THR A 390 51.09 6.38 17.08
C THR A 390 50.19 6.78 18.26
N ASP A 391 49.75 5.93 19.21
CA ASP A 391 50.29 4.67 19.77
C ASP A 391 49.21 3.75 20.40
N LEU A 392 49.57 2.45 20.47
CA LEU A 392 48.97 1.31 21.18
C LEU A 392 49.22 1.38 22.72
N PRO A 393 48.51 0.63 23.62
CA PRO A 393 48.75 -0.81 23.78
C PRO A 393 47.64 -1.77 24.31
N SER A 394 47.72 -3.01 23.81
CA SER A 394 47.62 -4.34 24.47
C SER A 394 46.34 -4.84 25.19
N SER A 395 45.64 -5.77 24.51
CA SER A 395 45.39 -7.22 24.84
C SER A 395 44.95 -7.66 26.27
N PRO A 396 44.03 -8.65 26.42
CA PRO A 396 44.28 -10.02 25.91
C PRO A 396 43.12 -10.76 25.23
N VAL A 397 43.54 -11.47 24.18
CA VAL A 397 43.15 -12.80 23.67
C VAL A 397 42.12 -13.58 24.52
N VAL A 398 40.99 -13.91 23.89
CA VAL A 398 40.24 -15.15 24.13
C VAL A 398 39.99 -15.83 22.78
N SER A 399 40.17 -17.14 22.77
CA SER A 399 40.28 -18.05 21.64
C SER A 399 39.10 -18.05 20.68
N ALA A 400 39.43 -18.07 19.39
CA ALA A 400 38.53 -18.43 18.31
C ALA A 400 37.95 -19.84 18.53
N VAL A 401 36.63 -19.95 18.41
CA VAL A 401 35.91 -21.22 18.23
C VAL A 401 35.51 -21.26 16.76
N GLU A 402 35.90 -22.34 16.09
CA GLU A 402 35.64 -22.61 14.67
C GLU A 402 34.12 -22.75 14.39
N PRO A 403 33.62 -22.30 13.22
CA PRO A 403 32.24 -22.53 12.82
C PRO A 403 32.10 -23.94 12.23
N ASP A 404 31.73 -24.90 13.09
CA ASP A 404 31.48 -26.26 12.64
C ASP A 404 30.03 -26.45 12.15
N THR A 405 29.96 -26.95 10.91
CA THR A 405 28.86 -27.71 10.30
C THR A 405 27.54 -26.98 9.97
N MET A 406 27.53 -26.27 8.82
CA MET A 406 26.31 -26.20 8.02
C MET A 406 25.98 -27.59 7.51
N ALA A 407 24.78 -28.07 7.84
CA ALA A 407 24.24 -29.34 7.41
C ALA A 407 24.24 -29.43 5.88
N LYS A 408 24.71 -30.58 5.36
CA LYS A 408 24.61 -30.97 3.94
C LYS A 408 23.17 -30.77 3.42
N PRO A 409 22.98 -30.34 2.16
CA PRO A 409 21.65 -30.30 1.57
C PRO A 409 21.08 -31.73 1.51
N ALA A 410 19.92 -31.90 2.14
CA ALA A 410 19.21 -33.16 2.16
C ALA A 410 18.83 -33.61 0.74
N GLN A 411 19.02 -34.89 0.48
CA GLN A 411 18.58 -35.58 -0.72
C GLN A 411 17.05 -35.48 -0.88
N GLY A 412 16.59 -35.06 -2.06
CA GLY A 412 15.20 -35.13 -2.53
C GLY A 412 14.29 -34.01 -2.00
N ALA A 413 14.18 -32.90 -2.73
CA ALA A 413 13.20 -31.85 -2.41
C ALA A 413 11.78 -32.43 -2.43
N LYS A 414 11.15 -32.48 -1.26
CA LYS A 414 9.77 -32.94 -1.07
C LYS A 414 8.83 -31.94 -1.77
N TYR A 415 7.87 -32.44 -2.55
CA TYR A 415 6.86 -31.62 -3.22
C TYR A 415 6.08 -30.73 -2.22
N ARG A 416 5.91 -29.44 -2.54
CA ARG A 416 5.28 -28.42 -1.65
C ARG A 416 4.00 -27.79 -2.22
N GLY A 417 3.50 -28.32 -3.34
CA GLY A 417 2.16 -27.99 -3.83
C GLY A 417 1.05 -28.68 -3.00
N SER A 418 -0.13 -28.09 -3.00
CA SER A 418 -1.34 -28.65 -2.41
C SER A 418 -2.04 -29.66 -3.34
N ILE A 419 -1.97 -29.44 -4.67
CA ILE A 419 -2.50 -30.36 -5.69
C ILE A 419 -1.36 -31.28 -6.15
N HIS A 420 -1.65 -32.56 -6.37
CA HIS A 420 -0.68 -33.55 -6.84
C HIS A 420 -1.25 -34.34 -8.01
N ASP A 421 -0.41 -35.08 -8.72
CA ASP A 421 -0.85 -36.01 -9.76
C ASP A 421 -1.85 -37.01 -9.15
N PHE A 422 -3.04 -37.11 -9.76
CA PHE A 422 -4.05 -38.04 -9.35
C PHE A 422 -3.63 -39.48 -9.67
N PRO A 423 -3.65 -40.40 -8.69
CA PRO A 423 -3.26 -41.78 -8.91
C PRO A 423 -4.32 -42.52 -9.74
N GLY A 424 -3.89 -43.33 -10.72
CA GLY A 424 -4.81 -44.08 -11.58
C GLY A 424 -5.60 -43.22 -12.56
N PHE A 425 -5.07 -42.04 -12.91
CA PHE A 425 -5.66 -41.10 -13.86
C PHE A 425 -5.87 -41.72 -15.26
N ASP A 426 -7.05 -41.50 -15.83
CA ASP A 426 -7.40 -41.77 -17.23
C ASP A 426 -8.02 -40.51 -17.86
N PRO A 427 -7.32 -39.84 -18.81
CA PRO A 427 -7.80 -38.59 -19.40
C PRO A 427 -9.09 -38.76 -20.19
N SER A 428 -9.37 -39.96 -20.72
CA SER A 428 -10.57 -40.23 -21.51
C SER A 428 -11.80 -40.31 -20.62
N GLN A 429 -11.71 -41.02 -19.49
CA GLN A 429 -12.80 -41.10 -18.51
C GLN A 429 -13.11 -39.74 -17.90
N ASP A 430 -12.08 -38.96 -17.58
CA ASP A 430 -12.27 -37.62 -17.04
C ASP A 430 -12.89 -36.67 -18.06
N ALA A 431 -12.51 -36.77 -19.34
CA ALA A 431 -13.15 -36.02 -20.42
C ALA A 431 -14.63 -36.39 -20.58
N GLU A 432 -14.97 -37.69 -20.48
CA GLU A 432 -16.36 -38.17 -20.49
C GLU A 432 -17.17 -37.68 -19.30
N ALA A 433 -16.58 -37.69 -18.11
CA ALA A 433 -17.19 -37.18 -16.89
C ALA A 433 -17.50 -35.69 -17.00
N LEU A 434 -16.55 -34.88 -17.49
CA LEU A 434 -16.76 -33.45 -17.73
C LEU A 434 -17.81 -33.19 -18.81
N TYR A 435 -17.79 -33.94 -19.91
CA TYR A 435 -18.82 -33.82 -20.95
C TYR A 435 -20.21 -34.12 -20.39
N THR A 436 -20.33 -35.17 -19.58
CA THR A 436 -21.58 -35.57 -18.94
C THR A 436 -22.05 -34.54 -17.92
N ALA A 437 -21.14 -33.99 -17.12
CA ALA A 437 -21.44 -32.94 -16.14
C ALA A 437 -21.96 -31.65 -16.80
N MET A 438 -21.57 -31.38 -18.05
CA MET A 438 -22.02 -30.23 -18.85
C MET A 438 -23.22 -30.56 -19.75
N LYS A 439 -23.77 -31.78 -19.68
CA LYS A 439 -24.87 -32.21 -20.56
C LYS A 439 -26.23 -31.96 -19.90
N GLY A 440 -27.06 -31.13 -20.53
CA GLY A 440 -28.45 -30.90 -20.12
C GLY A 440 -28.73 -29.43 -19.89
N PHE A 441 -29.78 -29.12 -19.13
CA PHE A 441 -30.02 -27.75 -18.69
C PHE A 441 -29.26 -27.49 -17.40
N GLY A 442 -28.30 -26.56 -17.45
CA GLY A 442 -27.33 -26.33 -16.38
C GLY A 442 -26.19 -27.35 -16.39
N SER A 443 -25.29 -27.21 -15.43
CA SER A 443 -24.09 -28.03 -15.29
C SER A 443 -23.93 -28.55 -13.85
N ASP A 444 -23.40 -29.77 -13.71
CA ASP A 444 -23.00 -30.33 -12.43
C ASP A 444 -21.66 -29.73 -12.00
N LYS A 445 -21.76 -28.55 -11.37
CA LYS A 445 -20.62 -27.78 -10.89
C LYS A 445 -19.80 -28.52 -9.84
N GLU A 446 -20.41 -29.42 -9.06
CA GLU A 446 -19.69 -30.17 -8.04
C GLU A 446 -18.78 -31.21 -8.68
N THR A 447 -19.28 -31.95 -9.68
CA THR A 447 -18.45 -32.90 -10.46
C THR A 447 -17.32 -32.18 -11.19
N ILE A 448 -17.61 -31.05 -11.85
CA ILE A 448 -16.58 -30.24 -12.54
C ILE A 448 -15.51 -29.79 -11.55
N LEU A 449 -15.91 -29.27 -10.40
CA LEU A 449 -15.01 -28.81 -9.34
C LEU A 449 -14.15 -29.94 -8.79
N GLU A 450 -14.76 -31.04 -8.34
CA GLU A 450 -14.07 -32.17 -7.70
C GLU A 450 -13.04 -32.79 -8.65
N LEU A 451 -13.40 -32.96 -9.93
CA LEU A 451 -12.49 -33.49 -10.93
C LEU A 451 -11.34 -32.51 -11.17
N ILE A 452 -11.62 -31.27 -11.58
CA ILE A 452 -10.56 -30.33 -11.99
C ILE A 452 -9.62 -30.01 -10.82
N THR A 453 -10.15 -29.79 -9.61
CA THR A 453 -9.31 -29.46 -8.44
C THR A 453 -8.52 -30.64 -7.87
N SER A 454 -8.81 -31.88 -8.33
CA SER A 454 -8.10 -33.09 -7.92
C SER A 454 -7.16 -33.65 -8.99
N ARG A 455 -6.95 -32.93 -10.11
CA ARG A 455 -5.97 -33.27 -11.15
C ARG A 455 -4.88 -32.22 -11.21
N SER A 456 -3.63 -32.63 -11.44
CA SER A 456 -2.54 -31.68 -11.70
C SER A 456 -2.74 -30.95 -13.02
N ASN A 457 -2.09 -29.79 -13.20
CA ASN A 457 -2.21 -29.02 -14.43
C ASN A 457 -1.79 -29.84 -15.66
N LYS A 458 -0.75 -30.67 -15.51
CA LYS A 458 -0.32 -31.63 -16.54
C LYS A 458 -1.47 -32.57 -16.93
N GLN A 459 -2.11 -33.22 -15.96
CA GLN A 459 -3.25 -34.10 -16.21
C GLN A 459 -4.43 -33.35 -16.83
N ARG A 460 -4.69 -32.10 -16.42
CA ARG A 460 -5.73 -31.25 -17.05
C ARG A 460 -5.44 -30.97 -18.52
N GLN A 461 -4.17 -30.81 -18.91
CA GLN A 461 -3.82 -30.68 -20.34
C GLN A 461 -4.12 -31.97 -21.11
N GLU A 462 -3.84 -33.13 -20.53
CA GLU A 462 -4.18 -34.43 -21.13
C GLU A 462 -5.71 -34.61 -21.25
N ILE A 463 -6.49 -34.16 -20.26
CA ILE A 463 -7.96 -34.13 -20.33
C ILE A 463 -8.43 -33.24 -21.48
N CYS A 464 -7.89 -32.03 -21.64
CA CYS A 464 -8.22 -31.14 -22.76
C CYS A 464 -7.99 -31.83 -24.12
N GLN A 465 -6.87 -32.55 -24.27
CA GLN A 465 -6.54 -33.27 -25.50
C GLN A 465 -7.51 -34.44 -25.77
N SER A 466 -7.83 -35.22 -24.74
CA SER A 466 -8.82 -36.31 -24.84
C SER A 466 -10.22 -35.79 -25.15
N TYR A 467 -10.66 -34.72 -24.49
CA TYR A 467 -11.95 -34.08 -24.76
C TYR A 467 -12.06 -33.60 -26.21
N LYS A 468 -10.99 -32.98 -26.72
CA LYS A 468 -10.92 -32.54 -28.12
C LYS A 468 -10.98 -33.72 -29.09
N SER A 469 -10.34 -34.83 -28.76
CA SER A 469 -10.32 -36.03 -29.61
C SER A 469 -11.65 -36.79 -29.60
N LEU A 470 -12.30 -36.92 -28.44
CA LEU A 470 -13.56 -37.65 -28.27
C LEU A 470 -14.77 -36.89 -28.81
N TYR A 471 -14.79 -35.56 -28.64
CA TYR A 471 -15.97 -34.74 -28.94
C TYR A 471 -15.77 -33.72 -30.05
N GLY A 472 -14.53 -33.48 -30.49
CA GLY A 472 -14.21 -32.43 -31.47
C GLY A 472 -14.34 -31.00 -30.93
N LYS A 473 -14.66 -30.84 -29.64
CA LYS A 473 -14.94 -29.55 -28.98
C LYS A 473 -13.77 -29.07 -28.13
N ASP A 474 -13.74 -27.77 -27.86
CA ASP A 474 -12.76 -27.17 -26.95
C ASP A 474 -13.32 -27.16 -25.52
N LEU A 475 -12.67 -27.88 -24.60
CA LEU A 475 -13.14 -28.02 -23.23
C LEU A 475 -13.20 -26.66 -22.50
N ILE A 476 -12.23 -25.78 -22.74
CA ILE A 476 -12.21 -24.47 -22.10
C ILE A 476 -13.37 -23.60 -22.60
N ALA A 477 -13.70 -23.65 -23.89
CA ALA A 477 -14.84 -22.94 -24.47
C ALA A 477 -16.17 -23.47 -23.91
N ASP A 478 -16.33 -24.79 -23.80
CA ASP A 478 -17.54 -25.39 -23.22
C ASP A 478 -17.67 -25.03 -21.73
N LEU A 479 -16.56 -25.04 -20.95
CA LEU A 479 -16.56 -24.58 -19.55
C LEU A 479 -16.92 -23.10 -19.41
N LYS A 480 -16.44 -22.23 -20.30
CA LYS A 480 -16.82 -20.79 -20.32
C LYS A 480 -18.29 -20.58 -20.67
N TYR A 481 -18.87 -21.49 -21.45
CA TYR A 481 -20.29 -21.42 -21.80
C TYR A 481 -21.18 -21.87 -20.64
N GLU A 482 -20.78 -22.94 -19.93
CA GLU A 482 -21.57 -23.55 -18.86
C GLU A 482 -21.40 -22.90 -17.48
N LEU A 483 -20.27 -22.23 -17.25
CA LEU A 483 -19.94 -21.57 -15.98
C LEU A 483 -20.00 -20.05 -16.15
N THR A 484 -20.19 -19.33 -15.04
CA THR A 484 -20.13 -17.86 -15.04
C THR A 484 -19.44 -17.30 -13.80
N GLY A 485 -18.93 -16.07 -13.90
CA GLY A 485 -18.42 -15.27 -12.79
C GLY A 485 -17.10 -15.78 -12.21
N LYS A 486 -16.93 -15.61 -10.89
CA LYS A 486 -15.67 -15.94 -10.19
C LYS A 486 -15.32 -17.43 -10.28
N PHE A 487 -16.33 -18.30 -10.25
CA PHE A 487 -16.16 -19.74 -10.38
C PHE A 487 -15.66 -20.12 -11.78
N GLU A 488 -16.23 -19.53 -12.83
CA GLU A 488 -15.74 -19.69 -14.21
C GLU A 488 -14.27 -19.26 -14.33
N ARG A 489 -13.94 -18.04 -13.87
CA ARG A 489 -12.56 -17.51 -13.94
C ARG A 489 -11.57 -18.46 -13.27
N LEU A 490 -11.93 -18.99 -12.10
CA LEU A 490 -11.10 -19.93 -11.35
C LEU A 490 -10.90 -21.25 -12.11
N ILE A 491 -11.99 -21.90 -12.53
CA ILE A 491 -11.94 -23.19 -13.24
C ILE A 491 -11.19 -23.06 -14.56
N VAL A 492 -11.49 -22.02 -15.34
CA VAL A 492 -10.81 -21.76 -16.61
C VAL A 492 -9.33 -21.42 -16.39
N GLY A 493 -8.99 -20.72 -15.30
CA GLY A 493 -7.61 -20.48 -14.89
C GLY A 493 -6.84 -21.78 -14.61
N LEU A 494 -7.46 -22.72 -13.90
CA LEU A 494 -6.88 -24.04 -13.59
C LEU A 494 -6.62 -24.91 -14.82
N MET A 495 -7.39 -24.72 -15.90
CA MET A 495 -7.26 -25.50 -17.14
C MET A 495 -6.17 -24.98 -18.09
N ARG A 496 -5.65 -23.76 -17.90
CA ARG A 496 -4.57 -23.23 -18.75
C ARG A 496 -3.21 -23.74 -18.27
N PRO A 497 -2.24 -23.99 -19.16
CA PRO A 497 -0.85 -24.10 -18.76
C PRO A 497 -0.40 -22.85 -18.00
N LEU A 498 0.48 -22.99 -17.01
CA LEU A 498 0.86 -21.89 -16.12
C LEU A 498 1.39 -20.66 -16.87
N ALA A 499 2.23 -20.85 -17.90
CA ALA A 499 2.75 -19.75 -18.71
C ALA A 499 1.64 -18.97 -19.46
N TYR A 500 0.61 -19.65 -19.97
CA TYR A 500 -0.55 -19.02 -20.60
C TYR A 500 -1.49 -18.38 -19.57
N CYS A 501 -1.51 -18.89 -18.34
CA CYS A 501 -2.21 -18.27 -17.23
C CYS A 501 -1.56 -16.92 -16.89
N ASP A 502 -0.24 -16.88 -16.69
CA ASP A 502 0.51 -15.64 -16.44
C ASP A 502 0.38 -14.65 -17.60
N ALA A 503 0.52 -15.12 -18.85
CA ALA A 503 0.33 -14.28 -20.03
C ALA A 503 -1.08 -13.66 -20.08
N LYS A 504 -2.12 -14.40 -19.68
CA LYS A 504 -3.50 -13.88 -19.57
C LYS A 504 -3.66 -12.85 -18.46
N GLU A 505 -3.05 -13.08 -17.30
CA GLU A 505 -3.11 -12.13 -16.18
C GLU A 505 -2.35 -10.84 -16.50
N ILE A 506 -1.16 -10.92 -17.13
CA ILE A 506 -0.46 -9.72 -17.61
C ILE A 506 -1.25 -9.03 -18.73
N LYS A 507 -1.85 -9.79 -19.66
CA LYS A 507 -2.69 -9.21 -20.71
C LYS A 507 -3.85 -8.42 -20.09
N ASP A 508 -4.54 -8.97 -19.10
CA ASP A 508 -5.61 -8.27 -18.39
C ASP A 508 -5.10 -7.04 -17.64
N ALA A 509 -3.91 -7.13 -17.03
CA ALA A 509 -3.32 -6.04 -16.27
C ALA A 509 -2.98 -4.81 -17.11
N ILE A 510 -2.64 -5.01 -18.40
CA ILE A 510 -2.27 -3.92 -19.32
C ILE A 510 -3.36 -3.60 -20.35
N SER A 511 -4.48 -4.33 -20.33
CA SER A 511 -5.58 -4.09 -21.28
C SER A 511 -6.74 -3.38 -20.59
N GLY A 512 -7.09 -2.19 -21.07
CA GLY A 512 -8.24 -1.43 -20.57
C GLY A 512 -7.86 0.02 -20.25
N ILE A 513 -8.74 0.71 -19.56
CA ILE A 513 -8.45 2.04 -19.02
C ILE A 513 -7.73 1.83 -17.68
N GLY A 514 -6.43 2.14 -17.65
CA GLY A 514 -5.55 1.95 -16.50
C GLY A 514 -4.73 0.67 -16.57
N THR A 515 -3.83 0.51 -15.61
CA THR A 515 -2.91 -0.63 -15.49
C THR A 515 -3.06 -1.25 -14.10
N ASP A 516 -3.05 -2.58 -13.99
CA ASP A 516 -2.97 -3.25 -12.68
C ASP A 516 -1.50 -3.46 -12.31
N GLU A 517 -0.87 -2.43 -11.74
CA GLU A 517 0.54 -2.48 -11.34
C GLU A 517 0.75 -3.55 -10.25
N LYS A 518 -0.26 -3.83 -9.42
CA LYS A 518 -0.18 -4.87 -8.38
C LYS A 518 -0.06 -6.26 -9.01
N CYS A 519 -0.72 -6.52 -10.15
CA CYS A 519 -0.56 -7.75 -10.92
C CYS A 519 0.83 -7.84 -11.56
N LEU A 520 1.28 -6.77 -12.22
CA LEU A 520 2.60 -6.73 -12.85
C LEU A 520 3.73 -6.99 -11.84
N ILE A 521 3.70 -6.30 -10.70
CA ILE A 521 4.65 -6.47 -9.60
C ILE A 521 4.65 -7.91 -9.10
N GLU A 522 3.47 -8.47 -8.81
CA GLU A 522 3.36 -9.82 -8.27
C GLU A 522 3.94 -10.89 -9.18
N ILE A 523 3.68 -10.81 -10.48
CA ILE A 523 4.20 -11.77 -11.45
C ILE A 523 5.70 -11.55 -11.63
N LEU A 524 6.13 -10.36 -12.07
CA LEU A 524 7.52 -10.14 -12.49
C LEU A 524 8.52 -10.18 -11.34
N ALA A 525 8.14 -9.84 -10.10
CA ALA A 525 9.04 -9.96 -8.95
C ALA A 525 9.21 -11.41 -8.47
N SER A 526 8.26 -12.31 -8.75
CA SER A 526 8.22 -13.65 -8.15
C SER A 526 8.66 -14.78 -9.09
N ARG A 527 8.48 -14.62 -10.40
CA ARG A 527 8.81 -15.66 -11.39
C ARG A 527 10.32 -15.88 -11.50
N THR A 528 10.71 -17.13 -11.77
CA THR A 528 12.11 -17.49 -12.07
C THR A 528 12.48 -17.15 -13.52
N ASN A 529 13.77 -17.20 -13.85
CA ASN A 529 14.25 -17.01 -15.22
C ASN A 529 13.49 -17.88 -16.24
N GLU A 530 13.39 -19.19 -15.97
CA GLU A 530 12.65 -20.14 -16.81
C GLU A 530 11.16 -19.78 -16.94
N GLN A 531 10.50 -19.42 -15.84
CA GLN A 531 9.09 -19.02 -15.86
C GLN A 531 8.87 -17.74 -16.67
N ILE A 532 9.79 -16.78 -16.60
CA ILE A 532 9.77 -15.55 -17.40
C ILE A 532 9.92 -15.86 -18.89
N HIS A 533 10.87 -16.72 -19.28
CA HIS A 533 11.05 -17.10 -20.69
C HIS A 533 9.82 -17.83 -21.24
N GLN A 534 9.23 -18.73 -20.47
CA GLN A 534 7.98 -19.42 -20.83
C GLN A 534 6.80 -18.44 -20.94
N LEU A 535 6.71 -17.47 -20.03
CA LEU A 535 5.68 -16.42 -20.06
C LEU A 535 5.79 -15.58 -21.33
N VAL A 536 6.97 -15.04 -21.64
CA VAL A 536 7.20 -14.23 -22.85
C VAL A 536 6.86 -15.02 -24.11
N ALA A 537 7.27 -16.28 -24.18
CA ALA A 537 6.91 -17.17 -25.29
C ALA A 537 5.40 -17.40 -25.40
N ALA A 538 4.72 -17.70 -24.29
CA ALA A 538 3.27 -17.92 -24.26
C ALA A 538 2.46 -16.66 -24.59
N TYR A 539 2.94 -15.48 -24.18
CA TYR A 539 2.30 -14.21 -24.53
C TYR A 539 2.38 -13.94 -26.04
N LYS A 540 3.56 -14.16 -26.61
CA LYS A 540 3.78 -14.02 -28.05
C LYS A 540 2.94 -15.01 -28.86
N ASP A 541 2.83 -16.25 -28.41
CA ASP A 541 1.98 -17.26 -29.05
C ASP A 541 0.49 -16.92 -28.95
N ALA A 542 0.01 -16.57 -27.75
CA ALA A 542 -1.41 -16.36 -27.50
C ALA A 542 -1.97 -15.06 -28.11
N TYR A 543 -1.15 -14.01 -28.23
CA TYR A 543 -1.61 -12.68 -28.62
C TYR A 543 -0.90 -12.10 -29.86
N GLU A 544 0.11 -12.78 -30.40
CA GLU A 544 0.94 -12.32 -31.53
C GLU A 544 1.58 -10.94 -31.28
N ARG A 545 1.90 -10.65 -30.01
CA ARG A 545 2.48 -9.38 -29.56
C ARG A 545 3.76 -9.58 -28.76
N ASP A 546 4.58 -8.55 -28.72
CA ASP A 546 5.79 -8.52 -27.92
C ASP A 546 5.47 -7.99 -26.52
N LEU A 547 5.69 -8.83 -25.50
CA LEU A 547 5.33 -8.48 -24.13
C LEU A 547 6.16 -7.32 -23.58
N GLU A 548 7.45 -7.26 -23.91
CA GLU A 548 8.32 -6.17 -23.44
C GLU A 548 7.83 -4.83 -24.00
N SER A 549 7.52 -4.78 -25.30
CA SER A 549 6.97 -3.60 -25.95
C SER A 549 5.64 -3.16 -25.33
N ASP A 550 4.76 -4.10 -24.99
CA ASP A 550 3.48 -3.79 -24.35
C ASP A 550 3.68 -3.25 -22.91
N ILE A 551 4.58 -3.84 -22.12
CA ILE A 551 4.93 -3.31 -20.78
C ILE A 551 5.56 -1.92 -20.88
N ILE A 552 6.46 -1.69 -21.85
CA ILE A 552 7.06 -0.37 -22.07
C ILE A 552 5.99 0.66 -22.46
N GLY A 553 4.98 0.26 -23.25
CA GLY A 553 3.87 1.12 -23.65
C GLY A 553 2.98 1.58 -22.49
N ASP A 554 2.79 0.73 -21.48
CA ASP A 554 1.84 0.95 -20.38
C ASP A 554 2.49 1.38 -19.05
N THR A 555 3.82 1.43 -18.98
CA THR A 555 4.54 1.82 -17.74
C THR A 555 5.56 2.92 -18.01
N SER A 556 6.08 3.57 -16.96
CA SER A 556 7.10 4.63 -17.10
C SER A 556 8.12 4.67 -15.95
N GLY A 557 9.17 5.48 -16.13
CA GLY A 557 10.15 5.79 -15.08
C GLY A 557 10.98 4.58 -14.60
N HIS A 558 11.40 4.61 -13.33
CA HIS A 558 12.18 3.53 -12.72
C HIS A 558 11.39 2.24 -12.55
N PHE A 559 10.07 2.36 -12.39
CA PHE A 559 9.15 1.22 -12.38
C PHE A 559 9.26 0.43 -13.69
N GLN A 560 9.09 1.08 -14.85
CA GLN A 560 9.28 0.45 -16.16
C GLN A 560 10.66 -0.21 -16.30
N LYS A 561 11.74 0.50 -15.94
CA LYS A 561 13.12 -0.02 -16.05
C LYS A 561 13.30 -1.32 -15.28
N MET A 562 12.82 -1.37 -14.03
CA MET A 562 12.95 -2.58 -13.21
C MET A 562 12.09 -3.73 -13.74
N LEU A 563 10.87 -3.46 -14.23
CA LEU A 563 10.04 -4.49 -14.88
C LEU A 563 10.75 -5.08 -16.10
N VAL A 564 11.37 -4.24 -16.95
CA VAL A 564 12.13 -4.69 -18.12
C VAL A 564 13.33 -5.56 -17.71
N VAL A 565 14.07 -5.18 -16.65
CA VAL A 565 15.20 -5.98 -16.13
C VAL A 565 14.72 -7.36 -15.65
N LEU A 566 13.61 -7.42 -14.91
CA LEU A 566 13.02 -8.68 -14.45
C LEU A 566 12.51 -9.53 -15.62
N LEU A 567 11.97 -8.90 -16.66
CA LEU A 567 11.43 -9.55 -17.85
C LEU A 567 12.52 -10.17 -18.75
N GLN A 568 13.78 -9.74 -18.63
CA GLN A 568 14.87 -10.41 -19.35
C GLN A 568 15.05 -11.86 -18.88
N GLY A 569 14.71 -12.18 -17.62
CA GLY A 569 14.89 -13.51 -17.06
C GLY A 569 16.37 -13.95 -17.11
N THR A 570 17.29 -13.02 -16.86
CA THR A 570 18.75 -13.24 -16.89
C THR A 570 19.41 -12.97 -15.54
N ARG A 571 18.68 -13.17 -14.43
CA ARG A 571 19.30 -13.12 -13.10
C ARG A 571 20.40 -14.19 -13.02
N GLU A 572 21.52 -13.87 -12.39
CA GLU A 572 22.58 -14.83 -12.07
C GLU A 572 21.97 -16.04 -11.32
N GLU A 573 22.30 -17.25 -11.74
CA GLU A 573 21.81 -18.48 -11.08
C GLU A 573 22.54 -18.69 -9.74
N ASP A 574 21.90 -19.41 -8.82
CA ASP A 574 22.48 -19.69 -7.51
C ASP A 574 23.75 -20.57 -7.63
N ASP A 575 24.86 -20.08 -7.08
CA ASP A 575 26.17 -20.72 -7.13
C ASP A 575 27.01 -20.48 -5.85
N VAL A 576 28.32 -20.69 -5.93
CA VAL A 576 29.23 -20.43 -4.80
C VAL A 576 29.36 -18.92 -4.60
N VAL A 577 28.79 -18.43 -3.50
CA VAL A 577 28.77 -16.99 -3.18
C VAL A 577 30.16 -16.47 -2.82
N SER A 578 30.54 -15.33 -3.40
CA SER A 578 31.75 -14.58 -3.05
C SER A 578 31.47 -13.63 -1.88
N GLU A 579 32.10 -13.88 -0.72
CA GLU A 579 31.97 -13.02 0.46
C GLU A 579 32.45 -11.58 0.21
N ASP A 580 33.51 -11.40 -0.58
CA ASP A 580 34.02 -10.08 -0.97
C ASP A 580 32.98 -9.29 -1.77
N LEU A 581 32.28 -9.95 -2.72
CA LEU A 581 31.22 -9.32 -3.50
C LEU A 581 29.99 -9.03 -2.64
N VAL A 582 29.66 -9.90 -1.67
CA VAL A 582 28.58 -9.64 -0.71
C VAL A 582 28.88 -8.34 0.03
N GLN A 583 30.09 -8.18 0.57
CA GLN A 583 30.44 -6.97 1.30
C GLN A 583 30.51 -5.73 0.41
N GLN A 584 30.95 -5.88 -0.84
CA GLN A 584 30.89 -4.81 -1.80
C GLN A 584 29.45 -4.37 -2.07
N ASP A 585 28.53 -5.31 -2.37
CA ASP A 585 27.14 -4.98 -2.66
C ASP A 585 26.41 -4.41 -1.42
N VAL A 586 26.77 -4.84 -0.19
CA VAL A 586 26.28 -4.23 1.06
C VAL A 586 26.70 -2.76 1.13
N GLN A 587 27.98 -2.47 0.89
CA GLN A 587 28.50 -1.10 0.92
C GLN A 587 27.87 -0.25 -0.19
N ASP A 588 27.78 -0.78 -1.40
CA ASP A 588 27.19 -0.09 -2.55
C ASP A 588 25.71 0.25 -2.29
N LEU A 589 24.92 -0.67 -1.73
CA LEU A 589 23.52 -0.42 -1.36
C LEU A 589 23.40 0.61 -0.22
N TYR A 590 24.32 0.59 0.74
CA TYR A 590 24.34 1.54 1.84
C TYR A 590 24.66 2.97 1.37
N GLU A 591 25.66 3.12 0.49
CA GLU A 591 26.03 4.39 -0.13
C GLU A 591 25.02 4.91 -1.15
N ALA A 592 24.28 4.00 -1.79
CA ALA A 592 23.20 4.32 -2.72
C ALA A 592 21.90 4.74 -2.02
N GLY A 593 21.70 4.40 -0.74
CA GLY A 593 20.50 4.74 0.04
C GLY A 593 20.84 5.61 1.24
N GLU A 594 21.00 4.98 2.42
CA GLU A 594 21.06 5.62 3.75
C GLU A 594 22.09 6.77 3.90
N LEU A 595 23.17 6.81 3.10
CA LEU A 595 24.18 7.88 3.18
C LEU A 595 23.86 9.14 2.35
N LYS A 596 22.75 9.15 1.61
CA LYS A 596 22.35 10.27 0.76
C LYS A 596 20.88 10.62 1.02
N TRP A 597 20.50 11.84 0.65
CA TRP A 597 19.08 12.20 0.59
C TRP A 597 18.55 11.77 -0.78
N GLY A 598 17.67 10.77 -0.80
CA GLY A 598 17.21 10.08 -2.00
C GLY A 598 18.00 8.80 -2.27
N THR A 599 17.53 7.98 -3.21
CA THR A 599 18.19 6.72 -3.60
C THR A 599 18.90 6.86 -4.94
N ASP A 600 20.02 6.15 -5.14
CA ASP A 600 20.52 5.82 -6.47
C ASP A 600 19.73 4.63 -7.03
N GLU A 601 18.60 4.92 -7.69
CA GLU A 601 17.69 3.88 -8.17
C GLU A 601 18.36 2.96 -9.19
N ALA A 602 19.35 3.45 -9.95
CA ALA A 602 20.06 2.64 -10.93
C ALA A 602 20.90 1.55 -10.25
N GLN A 603 21.58 1.88 -9.16
CA GLN A 603 22.36 0.91 -8.39
C GLN A 603 21.46 -0.17 -7.76
N PHE A 604 20.32 0.24 -7.19
CA PHE A 604 19.33 -0.69 -6.63
C PHE A 604 18.74 -1.62 -7.70
N ILE A 605 18.37 -1.09 -8.87
CA ILE A 605 17.86 -1.88 -10.00
C ILE A 605 18.90 -2.89 -10.45
N TYR A 606 20.17 -2.48 -10.57
CA TYR A 606 21.24 -3.36 -11.02
C TYR A 606 21.50 -4.51 -10.04
N ILE A 607 21.75 -4.22 -8.77
CA ILE A 607 22.08 -5.23 -7.75
C ILE A 607 20.89 -6.17 -7.55
N LEU A 608 19.70 -5.63 -7.28
CA LEU A 608 18.51 -6.42 -6.95
C LEU A 608 17.92 -7.13 -8.17
N GLY A 609 18.16 -6.64 -9.38
CA GLY A 609 17.72 -7.25 -10.62
C GLY A 609 18.61 -8.38 -11.13
N ASN A 610 19.92 -8.32 -10.90
CA ASN A 610 20.88 -9.22 -11.55
C ASN A 610 21.50 -10.27 -10.62
N ARG A 611 21.83 -9.96 -9.36
CA ARG A 611 22.50 -10.91 -8.47
C ARG A 611 21.64 -12.13 -8.17
N SER A 612 22.28 -13.28 -7.93
CA SER A 612 21.58 -14.51 -7.56
C SER A 612 20.78 -14.36 -6.27
N LYS A 613 19.73 -15.17 -6.10
CA LYS A 613 18.88 -15.07 -4.89
C LYS A 613 19.67 -15.48 -3.66
N GLN A 614 20.52 -16.50 -3.78
CA GLN A 614 21.41 -16.93 -2.71
C GLN A 614 22.39 -15.82 -2.30
N HIS A 615 23.01 -15.13 -3.26
CA HIS A 615 23.88 -13.98 -2.98
C HIS A 615 23.15 -12.86 -2.27
N LEU A 616 21.99 -12.44 -2.79
CA LEU A 616 21.22 -11.32 -2.23
C LEU A 616 20.68 -11.61 -0.84
N ARG A 617 20.35 -12.85 -0.50
CA ARG A 617 19.98 -13.23 0.87
C ARG A 617 21.11 -12.95 1.85
N LEU A 618 22.34 -13.30 1.50
CA LEU A 618 23.53 -13.01 2.32
C LEU A 618 23.82 -11.51 2.40
N VAL A 619 23.64 -10.78 1.29
CA VAL A 619 23.70 -9.31 1.29
C VAL A 619 22.69 -8.71 2.26
N PHE A 620 21.43 -9.19 2.28
CA PHE A 620 20.42 -8.66 3.19
C PHE A 620 20.72 -8.93 4.67
N ASP A 621 21.22 -10.13 4.97
CA ASP A 621 21.60 -10.51 6.34
C ASP A 621 22.77 -9.66 6.84
N GLU A 622 23.80 -9.49 6.02
CA GLU A 622 24.98 -8.69 6.39
C GLU A 622 24.68 -7.18 6.38
N TYR A 623 23.78 -6.70 5.52
CA TYR A 623 23.26 -5.34 5.55
C TYR A 623 22.55 -5.04 6.87
N LEU A 624 21.65 -5.94 7.32
CA LEU A 624 20.96 -5.79 8.60
C LEU A 624 21.94 -5.74 9.78
N LYS A 625 22.92 -6.64 9.78
CA LYS A 625 23.95 -6.71 10.83
C LYS A 625 24.85 -5.47 10.87
N THR A 626 25.22 -4.93 9.71
CA THR A 626 26.14 -3.79 9.60
C THR A 626 25.44 -2.45 9.86
N THR A 627 24.24 -2.27 9.32
CA THR A 627 23.51 -0.98 9.41
C THR A 627 22.57 -0.92 10.62
N GLY A 628 22.17 -2.07 11.17
CA GLY A 628 21.14 -2.17 12.21
C GLY A 628 19.72 -1.96 11.68
N LYS A 629 19.51 -1.89 10.36
CA LYS A 629 18.19 -1.78 9.72
C LYS A 629 18.09 -2.77 8.55
N PRO A 630 16.92 -3.38 8.31
CA PRO A 630 16.74 -4.20 7.12
C PRO A 630 16.76 -3.32 5.87
N ILE A 631 17.18 -3.87 4.72
CA ILE A 631 17.22 -3.14 3.44
C ILE A 631 15.86 -2.53 3.05
N GLU A 632 14.75 -3.18 3.43
CA GLU A 632 13.42 -2.65 3.20
C GLU A 632 13.15 -1.34 3.96
N ALA A 633 13.78 -1.12 5.12
CA ALA A 633 13.62 0.13 5.86
C ALA A 633 14.24 1.29 5.06
N SER A 634 15.39 1.06 4.45
CA SER A 634 16.07 2.02 3.58
C SER A 634 15.27 2.30 2.32
N ILE A 635 14.71 1.26 1.69
CA ILE A 635 13.85 1.41 0.51
C ILE A 635 12.62 2.27 0.80
N ARG A 636 11.91 2.02 1.92
CA ARG A 636 10.70 2.77 2.30
C ARG A 636 10.97 4.24 2.63
N GLY A 637 12.15 4.54 3.17
CA GLY A 637 12.52 5.91 3.52
C GLY A 637 12.84 6.77 2.30
N GLU A 638 13.29 6.14 1.20
CA GLU A 638 13.97 6.84 0.12
C GLU A 638 13.30 6.71 -1.26
N LEU A 639 12.39 5.74 -1.46
CA LEU A 639 11.61 5.57 -2.70
C LEU A 639 10.13 5.91 -2.49
N SER A 640 9.39 6.07 -3.59
CA SER A 640 7.94 6.28 -3.55
C SER A 640 7.20 5.62 -4.71
N GLY A 641 5.87 5.56 -4.60
CA GLY A 641 4.98 5.11 -5.67
C GLY A 641 5.11 3.62 -6.01
N ASP A 642 4.79 3.23 -7.24
CA ASP A 642 4.81 1.82 -7.65
C ASP A 642 6.22 1.25 -7.80
N PHE A 643 7.22 2.12 -7.98
CA PHE A 643 8.62 1.70 -7.96
C PHE A 643 9.03 1.20 -6.57
N GLU A 644 8.69 1.92 -5.50
CA GLU A 644 8.92 1.45 -4.13
C GLU A 644 8.23 0.09 -3.88
N LYS A 645 6.95 -0.03 -4.25
CA LYS A 645 6.19 -1.29 -4.09
C LYS A 645 6.83 -2.45 -4.86
N LEU A 646 7.34 -2.20 -6.07
CA LEU A 646 8.05 -3.19 -6.88
C LEU A 646 9.35 -3.62 -6.21
N MET A 647 10.19 -2.68 -5.77
CA MET A 647 11.46 -2.98 -5.12
C MET A 647 11.25 -3.77 -3.82
N LEU A 648 10.25 -3.40 -3.00
CA LEU A 648 9.87 -4.15 -1.81
C LEU A 648 9.36 -5.56 -2.14
N ALA A 649 8.58 -5.72 -3.22
CA ALA A 649 8.13 -7.04 -3.66
C ALA A 649 9.30 -7.91 -4.11
N VAL A 650 10.27 -7.34 -4.84
CA VAL A 650 11.50 -8.05 -5.28
C VAL A 650 12.31 -8.51 -4.07
N VAL A 651 12.56 -7.64 -3.10
CA VAL A 651 13.28 -8.01 -1.86
C VAL A 651 12.54 -9.13 -1.11
N LYS A 652 11.22 -9.02 -0.94
CA LYS A 652 10.40 -10.05 -0.29
C LYS A 652 10.45 -11.38 -1.04
N CYS A 653 10.36 -11.36 -2.37
CA CYS A 653 10.45 -12.57 -3.20
C CYS A 653 11.85 -13.20 -3.21
N ILE A 654 12.92 -12.40 -3.12
CA ILE A 654 14.28 -12.91 -2.96
C ILE A 654 14.42 -13.59 -1.60
N ARG A 655 13.92 -12.98 -0.52
CA ARG A 655 13.98 -13.58 0.82
C ARG A 655 13.14 -14.85 0.87
N SER A 656 11.83 -14.75 0.59
CA SER A 656 10.90 -15.88 0.55
C SER A 656 9.69 -15.57 -0.33
N THR A 657 9.59 -16.20 -1.51
CA THR A 657 8.39 -16.10 -2.35
C THR A 657 7.11 -16.60 -1.65
N PRO A 658 7.12 -17.70 -0.86
CA PRO A 658 5.97 -18.10 -0.08
C PRO A 658 5.48 -17.02 0.90
N GLU A 659 6.41 -16.33 1.58
CA GLU A 659 6.06 -15.25 2.51
C GLU A 659 5.39 -14.07 1.78
N TYR A 660 5.92 -13.69 0.61
CA TYR A 660 5.31 -12.66 -0.23
C TYR A 660 3.86 -13.03 -0.62
N PHE A 661 3.63 -14.26 -1.06
CA PHE A 661 2.28 -14.70 -1.42
C PHE A 661 1.34 -14.85 -0.22
N ALA A 662 1.85 -15.26 0.95
CA ALA A 662 1.06 -15.26 2.18
C ALA A 662 0.59 -13.85 2.55
N GLU A 663 1.45 -12.84 2.42
CA GLU A 663 1.08 -11.43 2.60
C GLU A 663 0.08 -10.96 1.54
N ARG A 664 0.31 -11.26 0.26
CA ARG A 664 -0.60 -10.88 -0.82
C ARG A 664 -2.00 -11.48 -0.64
N LEU A 665 -2.09 -12.74 -0.22
CA LEU A 665 -3.36 -13.40 0.09
C LEU A 665 -4.08 -12.74 1.26
N PHE A 666 -3.36 -12.40 2.33
CA PHE A 666 -3.94 -11.68 3.46
C PHE A 666 -4.49 -10.32 3.02
N LYS A 667 -3.68 -9.57 2.24
CA LYS A 667 -4.09 -8.27 1.69
C LYS A 667 -5.30 -8.38 0.76
N ALA A 668 -5.45 -9.49 0.04
CA ALA A 668 -6.59 -9.72 -0.85
C ALA A 668 -7.92 -10.00 -0.12
N MET A 669 -7.88 -10.48 1.13
CA MET A 669 -9.06 -10.91 1.89
C MET A 669 -9.30 -10.10 3.18
N LYS A 670 -8.52 -9.04 3.43
CA LYS A 670 -8.71 -8.20 4.62
C LYS A 670 -9.79 -7.14 4.35
N GLY A 671 -10.51 -6.77 5.41
CA GLY A 671 -11.56 -5.74 5.36
C GLY A 671 -12.89 -6.29 4.84
N LEU A 672 -13.76 -5.39 4.38
CA LEU A 672 -15.01 -5.74 3.72
C LEU A 672 -14.76 -5.93 2.21
N GLY A 673 -15.12 -7.11 1.69
CA GLY A 673 -14.92 -7.48 0.30
C GLY A 673 -13.58 -8.17 0.03
N THR A 674 -13.44 -8.71 -1.18
CA THR A 674 -12.29 -9.55 -1.56
C THR A 674 -11.73 -9.09 -2.89
N ARG A 675 -10.40 -9.08 -3.04
CA ARG A 675 -9.72 -8.90 -4.32
C ARG A 675 -9.67 -10.23 -5.07
N ASP A 676 -10.82 -10.71 -5.54
CA ASP A 676 -10.96 -12.08 -6.06
C ASP A 676 -10.02 -12.41 -7.22
N ASN A 677 -9.70 -11.45 -8.11
CA ASN A 677 -8.75 -11.69 -9.19
C ASN A 677 -7.35 -12.03 -8.66
N THR A 678 -6.89 -11.33 -7.63
CA THR A 678 -5.62 -11.63 -6.95
C THR A 678 -5.70 -12.97 -6.23
N LEU A 679 -6.80 -13.24 -5.52
CA LEU A 679 -7.01 -14.49 -4.81
C LEU A 679 -6.98 -15.69 -5.78
N ILE A 680 -7.71 -15.61 -6.90
CA ILE A 680 -7.72 -16.63 -7.95
C ILE A 680 -6.32 -16.83 -8.51
N ARG A 681 -5.65 -15.76 -8.94
CA ARG A 681 -4.33 -15.85 -9.56
C ARG A 681 -3.32 -16.54 -8.65
N ILE A 682 -3.25 -16.17 -7.38
CA ILE A 682 -2.30 -16.77 -6.44
C ILE A 682 -2.68 -18.23 -6.15
N MET A 683 -3.96 -18.50 -5.87
CA MET A 683 -4.40 -19.86 -5.55
C MET A 683 -4.21 -20.83 -6.71
N VAL A 684 -4.32 -20.37 -7.96
CA VAL A 684 -4.04 -21.17 -9.16
C VAL A 684 -2.54 -21.32 -9.42
N THR A 685 -1.79 -20.22 -9.41
CA THR A 685 -0.37 -20.25 -9.84
C THR A 685 0.55 -20.89 -8.80
N ARG A 686 0.14 -20.95 -7.53
CA ARG A 686 0.94 -21.51 -6.43
C ARG A 686 0.49 -22.89 -5.95
N SER A 687 -0.67 -23.38 -6.39
CA SER A 687 -1.23 -24.68 -5.92
C SER A 687 -0.32 -25.87 -6.18
N GLU A 688 0.54 -25.79 -7.19
CA GLU A 688 1.46 -26.87 -7.57
C GLU A 688 2.94 -26.55 -7.31
N LEU A 689 3.22 -25.47 -6.56
CA LEU A 689 4.59 -25.00 -6.26
C LEU A 689 4.88 -25.04 -4.76
N ASP A 690 4.27 -24.14 -3.99
CA ASP A 690 4.64 -23.85 -2.60
C ASP A 690 3.42 -23.49 -1.72
N MET A 691 2.21 -23.87 -2.12
CA MET A 691 0.98 -23.59 -1.35
C MET A 691 1.05 -24.09 0.11
N LEU A 692 1.77 -25.19 0.37
CA LEU A 692 1.96 -25.68 1.73
C LEU A 692 2.84 -24.73 2.58
N ASP A 693 3.93 -24.21 2.01
CA ASP A 693 4.78 -23.22 2.68
C ASP A 693 4.04 -21.90 2.91
N ILE A 694 3.24 -21.46 1.92
CA ILE A 694 2.37 -20.28 2.03
C ILE A 694 1.43 -20.42 3.23
N ARG A 695 0.75 -21.56 3.38
CA ARG A 695 -0.19 -21.80 4.49
C ARG A 695 0.50 -21.74 5.85
N GLU A 696 1.68 -22.34 5.94
CA GLU A 696 2.46 -22.37 7.18
C GLU A 696 2.97 -20.98 7.59
N ILE A 697 3.46 -20.20 6.63
CA ILE A 697 3.87 -18.82 6.90
C ILE A 697 2.66 -17.95 7.23
N PHE A 698 1.53 -18.17 6.55
CA PHE A 698 0.29 -17.44 6.80
C PHE A 698 -0.19 -17.60 8.24
N ARG A 699 -0.23 -18.83 8.78
CA ARG A 699 -0.64 -19.07 10.17
C ARG A 699 0.33 -18.49 11.22
N THR A 700 1.61 -18.34 10.86
CA THR A 700 2.63 -17.73 11.74
C THR A 700 2.52 -16.21 11.77
N LYS A 701 2.15 -15.59 10.65
CA LYS A 701 2.06 -14.12 10.51
C LYS A 701 0.68 -13.57 10.84
N TYR A 702 -0.37 -14.38 10.72
CA TYR A 702 -1.75 -13.96 10.87
C TYR A 702 -2.52 -14.85 11.85
N GLU A 703 -3.56 -14.28 12.47
CA GLU A 703 -4.30 -14.93 13.54
C GLU A 703 -5.21 -16.08 13.08
N LYS A 704 -5.57 -16.09 11.80
CA LYS A 704 -6.41 -17.12 11.17
C LYS A 704 -5.57 -17.87 10.15
N SER A 705 -5.85 -19.16 9.97
CA SER A 705 -5.30 -19.90 8.83
C SER A 705 -5.80 -19.33 7.50
N LEU A 706 -5.03 -19.58 6.44
CA LEU A 706 -5.43 -19.24 5.08
C LEU A 706 -6.78 -19.87 4.72
N TYR A 707 -6.99 -21.13 5.13
CA TYR A 707 -8.23 -21.87 4.94
C TYR A 707 -9.41 -21.17 5.61
N SER A 708 -9.29 -20.80 6.89
CA SER A 708 -10.32 -20.09 7.64
C SER A 708 -10.63 -18.72 7.02
N MET A 709 -9.61 -18.00 6.55
CA MET A 709 -9.82 -16.70 5.90
C MET A 709 -10.59 -16.85 4.58
N ILE A 710 -10.20 -17.78 3.71
CA ILE A 710 -10.93 -18.09 2.46
C ILE A 710 -12.37 -18.51 2.77
N LYS A 711 -12.57 -19.39 3.75
CA LYS A 711 -13.89 -19.94 4.10
C LYS A 711 -14.89 -18.86 4.50
N ASN A 712 -14.41 -17.85 5.23
CA ASN A 712 -15.22 -16.76 5.75
C ASN A 712 -15.44 -15.64 4.72
N ASP A 713 -14.48 -15.44 3.81
CA ASP A 713 -14.52 -14.33 2.84
C ASP A 713 -15.17 -14.71 1.50
N THR A 714 -15.38 -16.01 1.25
CA THR A 714 -15.95 -16.52 -0.02
C THR A 714 -17.19 -17.40 0.19
N SER A 715 -17.95 -17.63 -0.89
CA SER A 715 -19.18 -18.43 -0.87
C SER A 715 -19.36 -19.29 -2.13
N GLY A 716 -20.35 -20.19 -2.11
CA GLY A 716 -20.70 -21.07 -3.24
C GLY A 716 -19.60 -22.06 -3.67
N GLU A 717 -19.67 -22.50 -4.92
CA GLU A 717 -18.69 -23.41 -5.54
C GLU A 717 -17.32 -22.76 -5.69
N TYR A 718 -17.29 -21.43 -5.87
CA TYR A 718 -16.06 -20.64 -5.85
C TYR A 718 -15.27 -20.86 -4.55
N LYS A 719 -15.93 -20.76 -3.39
CA LYS A 719 -15.32 -21.10 -2.10
C LYS A 719 -14.80 -22.53 -2.07
N LYS A 720 -15.65 -23.51 -2.42
CA LYS A 720 -15.28 -24.93 -2.34
C LYS A 720 -14.02 -25.21 -3.16
N ALA A 721 -13.92 -24.65 -4.36
CA ALA A 721 -12.77 -24.82 -5.24
C ALA A 721 -11.52 -24.19 -4.62
N LEU A 722 -11.59 -22.95 -4.12
CA LEU A 722 -10.46 -22.30 -3.44
C LEU A 722 -9.99 -23.08 -2.21
N LEU A 723 -10.92 -23.63 -1.42
CA LEU A 723 -10.56 -24.46 -0.27
C LEU A 723 -9.86 -25.75 -0.70
N LYS A 724 -10.28 -26.40 -1.80
CA LYS A 724 -9.56 -27.54 -2.38
C LYS A 724 -8.16 -27.17 -2.85
N LEU A 725 -8.00 -26.03 -3.52
CA LEU A 725 -6.68 -25.51 -3.92
C LEU A 725 -5.81 -25.14 -2.72
N CYS A 726 -6.41 -24.66 -1.63
CA CYS A 726 -5.70 -24.40 -0.39
C CYS A 726 -5.24 -25.72 0.25
N GLY A 727 -6.10 -26.73 0.31
CA GLY A 727 -5.88 -27.96 1.06
C GLY A 727 -6.73 -27.99 2.35
N GLY A 728 -6.19 -28.54 3.42
CA GLY A 728 -6.90 -28.74 4.69
C GLY A 728 -7.01 -27.50 5.59
N ASP A 729 -7.83 -27.62 6.63
CA ASP A 729 -7.82 -26.70 7.76
C ASP A 729 -6.66 -27.10 8.69
N ASP A 730 -5.56 -26.34 8.61
CA ASP A 730 -4.32 -26.60 9.33
C ASP A 730 -4.27 -25.88 10.70
N ASP A 731 -5.43 -25.47 11.24
CA ASP A 731 -5.53 -24.84 12.56
C ASP A 731 -4.88 -25.70 13.68
N ALA A 732 -4.68 -27.01 13.44
CA ALA A 732 -3.98 -27.95 14.32
C ALA A 732 -2.66 -28.54 13.74
N ALA A 733 -2.08 -27.96 12.69
CA ALA A 733 -0.99 -28.60 11.94
C ALA A 733 0.35 -28.69 12.72
N GLY A 734 1.10 -29.76 12.41
CA GLY A 734 2.38 -30.14 13.00
C GLY A 734 3.57 -29.25 12.63
N GLN A 735 4.79 -29.79 12.79
CA GLN A 735 6.08 -29.11 12.67
C GLN A 735 6.17 -28.26 11.39
N PHE A 736 6.79 -27.07 11.48
CA PHE A 736 7.12 -26.28 10.31
C PHE A 736 8.06 -27.04 9.39
N PHE A 737 7.89 -26.81 8.10
CA PHE A 737 8.87 -27.16 7.10
C PHE A 737 9.99 -26.10 7.05
N PRO A 738 11.15 -26.41 6.46
CA PRO A 738 12.35 -25.57 6.55
C PRO A 738 12.13 -24.09 6.17
N GLU A 739 11.33 -23.82 5.14
CA GLU A 739 11.08 -22.44 4.68
C GLU A 739 10.28 -21.64 5.73
N ALA A 740 9.20 -22.21 6.28
CA ALA A 740 8.39 -21.56 7.31
C ALA A 740 9.16 -21.39 8.62
N ALA A 741 9.99 -22.37 9.00
CA ALA A 741 10.87 -22.29 10.16
C ALA A 741 11.92 -21.18 9.98
N GLN A 742 12.51 -21.06 8.78
CA GLN A 742 13.46 -20.00 8.46
C GLN A 742 12.80 -18.62 8.55
N VAL A 743 11.61 -18.42 7.97
CA VAL A 743 10.87 -17.16 8.09
C VAL A 743 10.58 -16.84 9.55
N ALA A 744 10.08 -17.81 10.33
CA ALA A 744 9.81 -17.60 11.75
C ALA A 744 11.07 -17.21 12.53
N TYR A 745 12.20 -17.88 12.29
CA TYR A 745 13.50 -17.55 12.89
C TYR A 745 13.94 -16.13 12.54
N GLN A 746 13.87 -15.78 11.25
CA GLN A 746 14.27 -14.46 10.75
C GLN A 746 13.40 -13.32 11.29
N MET A 747 12.11 -13.56 11.56
CA MET A 747 11.27 -12.57 12.25
C MET A 747 11.80 -12.25 13.65
N TRP A 748 12.31 -13.25 14.38
CA TRP A 748 12.90 -13.07 15.71
C TRP A 748 14.30 -12.45 15.64
N GLU A 749 15.10 -12.83 14.65
CA GLU A 749 16.41 -12.21 14.38
C GLU A 749 16.25 -10.71 14.06
N LEU A 750 15.33 -10.37 13.16
CA LEU A 750 15.02 -8.98 12.84
C LEU A 750 14.60 -8.20 14.09
N SER A 751 13.74 -8.78 14.92
CA SER A 751 13.30 -8.19 16.19
C SER A 751 14.45 -7.97 17.19
N ALA A 752 15.45 -8.84 17.19
CA ALA A 752 16.58 -8.79 18.11
C ALA A 752 17.66 -7.78 17.69
N VAL A 753 17.93 -7.67 16.38
CA VAL A 753 19.07 -6.90 15.85
C VAL A 753 18.67 -5.50 15.39
N SER A 754 17.41 -5.29 14.99
CA SER A 754 16.97 -4.00 14.43
C SER A 754 17.03 -2.86 15.44
N ARG A 755 17.72 -1.77 15.06
CA ARG A 755 17.75 -0.50 15.78
C ARG A 755 16.54 0.35 15.37
N VAL A 756 15.43 0.14 16.06
CA VAL A 756 14.19 0.90 15.82
C VAL A 756 14.17 2.16 16.68
N GLU A 757 14.14 3.32 16.04
CA GLU A 757 13.88 4.59 16.71
C GLU A 757 12.36 4.75 16.94
N LEU A 758 11.93 4.83 18.20
CA LEU A 758 10.53 5.01 18.56
C LEU A 758 10.18 6.50 18.54
N LYS A 759 9.11 6.85 17.80
CA LYS A 759 8.64 8.23 17.62
C LYS A 759 7.14 8.34 17.90
N GLY A 760 6.78 9.30 18.74
CA GLY A 760 5.40 9.77 18.86
C GLY A 760 4.99 10.64 17.67
N THR A 761 3.68 10.86 17.54
CA THR A 761 3.08 11.78 16.56
C THR A 761 2.85 13.16 17.17
N VAL A 762 2.64 13.24 18.49
CA VAL A 762 2.52 14.51 19.23
C VAL A 762 3.90 14.92 19.74
N ARG A 763 4.28 16.18 19.51
CA ARG A 763 5.54 16.79 19.97
C ARG A 763 5.26 18.02 20.83
N PRO A 764 6.20 18.44 21.70
CA PRO A 764 6.09 19.73 22.38
C PRO A 764 5.95 20.87 21.36
N ALA A 765 5.00 21.79 21.57
CA ALA A 765 4.88 22.99 20.76
C ALA A 765 6.05 23.95 21.06
N ASP A 766 6.66 24.53 20.01
CA ASP A 766 7.86 25.37 20.13
C ASP A 766 7.59 26.70 20.85
N ASP A 767 6.57 27.46 20.40
CA ASP A 767 6.17 28.75 20.98
C ASP A 767 5.16 28.59 22.13
N PHE A 768 5.41 27.63 23.03
CA PHE A 768 4.45 27.27 24.06
C PHE A 768 4.24 28.37 25.10
N ASN A 769 2.99 28.82 25.22
CA ASN A 769 2.56 29.83 26.18
C ASN A 769 1.35 29.30 26.99
N PRO A 770 1.57 28.80 28.23
CA PRO A 770 0.50 28.21 29.04
C PRO A 770 -0.55 29.24 29.45
N ASP A 771 -0.20 30.52 29.60
CA ASP A 771 -1.13 31.60 29.91
C ASP A 771 -2.11 31.84 28.77
N ALA A 772 -1.60 31.85 27.52
CA ALA A 772 -2.41 32.02 26.32
C ALA A 772 -3.35 30.82 26.12
N ASP A 773 -2.81 29.60 26.23
CA ASP A 773 -3.58 28.37 26.11
C ASP A 773 -4.68 28.27 27.19
N ALA A 774 -4.35 28.57 28.46
CA ALA A 774 -5.34 28.55 29.54
C ALA A 774 -6.46 29.58 29.32
N LYS A 775 -6.13 30.78 28.82
CA LYS A 775 -7.14 31.81 28.48
C LYS A 775 -8.02 31.39 27.31
N ALA A 776 -7.41 30.81 26.27
CA ALA A 776 -8.13 30.32 25.09
C ALA A 776 -9.09 29.17 25.47
N LEU A 777 -8.63 28.18 26.23
CA LEU A 777 -9.48 27.11 26.76
C LEU A 777 -10.60 27.64 27.64
N ARG A 778 -10.33 28.61 28.52
CA ARG A 778 -11.38 29.22 29.34
C ARG A 778 -12.43 29.91 28.49
N LYS A 779 -12.00 30.62 27.45
CA LYS A 779 -12.89 31.33 26.51
C LYS A 779 -13.73 30.35 25.71
N ALA A 780 -13.13 29.26 25.23
CA ALA A 780 -13.81 28.19 24.48
C ALA A 780 -14.93 27.52 25.29
N MET A 781 -14.75 27.40 26.61
CA MET A 781 -15.72 26.86 27.57
C MET A 781 -16.59 27.93 28.25
N LYS A 782 -16.67 29.16 27.70
CA LYS A 782 -17.45 30.25 28.31
C LYS A 782 -18.66 30.60 27.45
N GLY A 783 -19.82 30.09 27.82
CA GLY A 783 -21.07 30.47 27.17
C GLY A 783 -22.15 29.43 27.40
N LEU A 784 -23.20 29.47 26.56
CA LEU A 784 -24.20 28.41 26.48
C LEU A 784 -23.74 27.24 25.59
N GLY A 785 -22.69 27.46 24.79
CA GLY A 785 -22.07 26.45 23.94
C GLY A 785 -20.57 26.38 24.19
N THR A 786 -19.98 25.28 23.71
CA THR A 786 -18.56 24.98 23.78
C THR A 786 -17.94 25.21 22.39
N ASP A 787 -16.68 25.65 22.36
CA ASP A 787 -15.88 25.73 21.13
C ASP A 787 -14.93 24.52 21.13
N GLU A 788 -15.46 23.37 20.67
CA GLU A 788 -14.73 22.10 20.61
C GLU A 788 -13.48 22.22 19.74
N ASP A 789 -13.53 23.00 18.65
CA ASP A 789 -12.42 23.22 17.74
C ASP A 789 -11.20 23.79 18.46
N THR A 790 -11.37 24.87 19.22
CA THR A 790 -10.28 25.47 20.01
C THR A 790 -9.74 24.50 21.07
N ILE A 791 -10.64 23.73 21.71
CA ILE A 791 -10.24 22.73 22.71
C ILE A 791 -9.38 21.64 22.06
N ILE A 792 -9.82 21.11 20.93
CA ILE A 792 -9.11 20.07 20.17
C ILE A 792 -7.76 20.62 19.72
N ASP A 793 -7.76 21.74 18.98
CA ASP A 793 -6.56 22.30 18.37
C ASP A 793 -5.46 22.60 19.39
N ILE A 794 -5.82 23.07 20.59
CA ILE A 794 -4.85 23.27 21.67
C ILE A 794 -4.43 21.92 22.25
N ILE A 795 -5.35 21.08 22.71
CA ILE A 795 -5.00 19.90 23.51
C ILE A 795 -4.25 18.85 22.68
N THR A 796 -4.64 18.63 21.42
CA THR A 796 -4.00 17.61 20.57
C THR A 796 -2.59 18.01 20.12
N HIS A 797 -2.26 19.31 20.12
CA HIS A 797 -0.97 19.86 19.67
C HIS A 797 -0.08 20.36 20.83
N ARG A 798 -0.24 19.80 22.02
CA ARG A 798 0.63 20.06 23.18
C ARG A 798 1.08 18.73 23.74
N SER A 799 2.35 18.61 24.12
CA SER A 799 2.82 17.41 24.82
C SER A 799 2.13 17.25 26.17
N ASN A 800 2.11 16.05 26.74
CA ASN A 800 1.49 15.82 28.02
C ASN A 800 2.08 16.73 29.12
N ALA A 801 3.40 16.93 29.11
CA ALA A 801 4.07 17.86 30.02
C ALA A 801 3.54 19.29 29.89
N GLN A 802 3.38 19.79 28.67
CA GLN A 802 2.77 21.10 28.41
C GLN A 802 1.31 21.15 28.88
N ARG A 803 0.52 20.09 28.65
CA ARG A 803 -0.85 19.99 29.17
C ARG A 803 -0.91 20.07 30.69
N GLN A 804 0.05 19.47 31.42
CA GLN A 804 0.12 19.61 32.88
C GLN A 804 0.41 21.05 33.30
N GLN A 805 1.28 21.77 32.58
CA GLN A 805 1.56 23.18 32.83
C GLN A 805 0.33 24.07 32.53
N ILE A 806 -0.43 23.76 31.48
CA ILE A 806 -1.72 24.43 31.20
C ILE A 806 -2.70 24.22 32.36
N ARG A 807 -2.82 22.99 32.89
CA ARG A 807 -3.70 22.71 34.06
C ARG A 807 -3.34 23.56 35.27
N GLN A 808 -2.04 23.65 35.60
CA GLN A 808 -1.56 24.45 36.72
C GLN A 808 -1.84 25.95 36.51
N THR A 809 -1.55 26.45 35.31
CA THR A 809 -1.76 27.86 34.94
C THR A 809 -3.24 28.23 34.94
N PHE A 810 -4.11 27.37 34.41
CA PHE A 810 -5.56 27.56 34.43
C PHE A 810 -6.09 27.65 35.86
N LYS A 811 -5.64 26.76 36.75
CA LYS A 811 -6.02 26.79 38.17
C LYS A 811 -5.55 28.06 38.88
N SER A 812 -4.32 28.49 38.60
CA SER A 812 -3.75 29.74 39.14
C SER A 812 -4.54 30.98 38.69
N HIS A 813 -4.88 31.07 37.39
CA HIS A 813 -5.55 32.24 36.83
C HIS A 813 -7.03 32.35 37.19
N PHE A 814 -7.73 31.22 37.22
CA PHE A 814 -9.19 31.22 37.31
C PHE A 814 -9.72 30.64 38.63
N GLY A 815 -8.86 30.02 39.45
CA GLY A 815 -9.27 29.33 40.67
C GLY A 815 -10.14 28.10 40.42
N ARG A 816 -10.15 27.57 39.19
CA ARG A 816 -10.99 26.46 38.73
C ARG A 816 -10.14 25.28 38.28
N ASP A 817 -10.68 24.07 38.36
CA ASP A 817 -10.01 22.88 37.86
C ASP A 817 -10.36 22.65 36.38
N LEU A 818 -9.34 22.63 35.52
CA LEU A 818 -9.52 22.46 34.08
C LEU A 818 -10.14 21.10 33.72
N MET A 819 -9.84 20.02 34.48
CA MET A 819 -10.43 18.71 34.22
C MET A 819 -11.92 18.69 34.52
N ALA A 820 -12.34 19.36 35.60
CA ALA A 820 -13.75 19.52 35.95
C ALA A 820 -14.51 20.35 34.90
N ASP A 821 -13.94 21.47 34.47
CA ASP A 821 -14.54 22.33 33.44
C ASP A 821 -14.67 21.59 32.10
N LEU A 822 -13.61 20.91 31.63
CA LEU A 822 -13.69 20.09 30.40
C LEU A 822 -14.75 18.99 30.52
N LYS A 823 -14.81 18.29 31.66
CA LYS A 823 -15.78 17.21 31.87
C LYS A 823 -17.24 17.70 31.84
N SER A 824 -17.50 18.97 32.18
CA SER A 824 -18.85 19.54 32.10
C SER A 824 -19.20 20.09 30.72
N GLU A 825 -18.21 20.49 29.93
CA GLU A 825 -18.42 21.25 28.68
C GLU A 825 -18.38 20.36 27.43
N ILE A 826 -17.68 19.23 27.48
CA ILE A 826 -17.66 18.22 26.40
C ILE A 826 -18.19 16.87 26.90
N SER A 827 -18.77 16.07 26.00
CA SER A 827 -19.35 14.77 26.33
C SER A 827 -18.93 13.65 25.36
N GLY A 828 -19.41 12.42 25.60
CA GLY A 828 -19.18 11.29 24.72
C GLY A 828 -17.70 10.88 24.56
N ASP A 829 -17.36 10.41 23.37
CA ASP A 829 -16.02 9.89 23.06
C ASP A 829 -14.97 10.99 22.93
N LEU A 830 -15.37 12.19 22.49
CA LEU A 830 -14.53 13.37 22.53
C LEU A 830 -14.08 13.67 23.97
N ALA A 831 -15.01 13.71 24.93
CA ALA A 831 -14.67 13.95 26.32
C ALA A 831 -13.73 12.87 26.87
N ARG A 832 -13.95 11.61 26.50
CA ARG A 832 -13.09 10.49 26.92
C ARG A 832 -11.67 10.63 26.38
N LEU A 833 -11.52 11.04 25.12
CA LEU A 833 -10.23 11.30 24.47
C LEU A 833 -9.52 12.50 25.08
N ILE A 834 -10.18 13.66 25.12
CA ILE A 834 -9.61 14.92 25.62
C ILE A 834 -9.22 14.79 27.11
N LEU A 835 -10.10 14.26 27.95
CA LEU A 835 -9.75 14.03 29.36
C LEU A 835 -8.64 12.97 29.50
N GLY A 836 -8.53 12.02 28.57
CA GLY A 836 -7.43 11.08 28.53
C GLY A 836 -6.09 11.77 28.29
N LEU A 837 -6.02 12.65 27.29
CA LEU A 837 -4.82 13.41 26.92
C LEU A 837 -4.33 14.34 28.03
N MET A 838 -5.25 14.86 28.84
CA MET A 838 -4.94 15.78 29.94
C MET A 838 -4.42 15.06 31.20
N MET A 839 -4.55 13.74 31.30
CA MET A 839 -4.03 12.97 32.43
C MET A 839 -2.54 12.66 32.24
N PRO A 840 -1.72 12.71 33.31
CA PRO A 840 -0.36 12.19 33.23
C PRO A 840 -0.37 10.69 32.87
N PRO A 841 0.65 10.17 32.15
CA PRO A 841 0.61 8.81 31.58
C PRO A 841 0.29 7.70 32.59
N ALA A 842 0.95 7.72 33.75
CA ALA A 842 0.74 6.71 34.81
C ALA A 842 -0.69 6.73 35.38
N HIS A 843 -1.26 7.92 35.61
CA HIS A 843 -2.63 8.07 36.07
C HIS A 843 -3.65 7.68 35.00
N TYR A 844 -3.35 7.93 33.72
CA TYR A 844 -4.21 7.48 32.63
C TYR A 844 -4.32 5.96 32.62
N ASP A 845 -3.19 5.25 32.65
CA ASP A 845 -3.17 3.79 32.69
C ASP A 845 -3.79 3.24 33.97
N ALA A 846 -3.53 3.83 35.14
CA ALA A 846 -4.18 3.46 36.39
C ALA A 846 -5.72 3.58 36.30
N LYS A 847 -6.23 4.63 35.66
CA LYS A 847 -7.66 4.80 35.39
C LYS A 847 -8.21 3.77 34.39
N GLN A 848 -7.45 3.41 33.35
CA GLN A 848 -7.88 2.37 32.42
C GLN A 848 -7.96 1.01 33.12
N LEU A 849 -6.96 0.65 33.94
CA LEU A 849 -6.96 -0.58 34.75
C LEU A 849 -8.12 -0.58 35.75
N LYS A 850 -8.36 0.54 36.44
CA LYS A 850 -9.49 0.66 37.37
C LYS A 850 -10.82 0.43 36.67
N LYS A 851 -11.02 1.04 35.50
CA LYS A 851 -12.24 0.88 34.70
C LYS A 851 -12.42 -0.54 34.18
N ALA A 852 -11.32 -1.22 33.84
CA ALA A 852 -11.35 -2.61 33.39
C ALA A 852 -11.79 -3.58 34.49
N MET A 853 -11.60 -3.22 35.77
CA MET A 853 -12.00 -4.01 36.95
C MET A 853 -13.23 -3.42 37.66
N GLU A 854 -13.91 -2.45 37.06
CA GLU A 854 -15.05 -1.77 37.69
C GLU A 854 -16.36 -2.17 37.03
N GLY A 855 -17.27 -2.70 37.85
CA GLY A 855 -18.60 -3.10 37.41
C GLY A 855 -18.76 -4.61 37.46
N ALA A 856 -19.74 -5.12 36.71
CA ALA A 856 -19.94 -6.55 36.55
C ALA A 856 -19.08 -7.08 35.40
N GLY A 857 -18.26 -8.09 35.68
CA GLY A 857 -17.29 -8.63 34.73
C GLY A 857 -15.99 -7.82 34.68
N THR A 858 -15.04 -8.32 33.90
CA THR A 858 -13.71 -7.74 33.74
C THR A 858 -13.51 -7.40 32.26
N ASP A 859 -12.77 -6.34 31.94
CA ASP A 859 -12.26 -6.08 30.58
C ASP A 859 -10.86 -6.69 30.46
N GLU A 860 -10.80 -8.00 30.22
CA GLU A 860 -9.54 -8.76 30.16
C GLU A 860 -8.62 -8.22 29.06
N LYS A 861 -9.20 -7.75 27.94
CA LYS A 861 -8.46 -7.19 26.81
C LYS A 861 -7.69 -5.93 27.21
N ALA A 862 -8.29 -5.05 28.01
CA ALA A 862 -7.63 -3.85 28.52
C ALA A 862 -6.53 -4.19 29.54
N LEU A 863 -6.79 -5.14 30.46
CA LEU A 863 -5.79 -5.59 31.44
C LEU A 863 -4.56 -6.19 30.74
N ILE A 864 -4.77 -7.09 29.78
CA ILE A 864 -3.72 -7.72 28.98
C ILE A 864 -2.94 -6.67 28.18
N GLU A 865 -3.64 -5.73 27.53
CA GLU A 865 -3.00 -4.66 26.77
C GLU A 865 -1.99 -3.88 27.59
N ILE A 866 -2.39 -3.46 28.79
CA ILE A 866 -1.58 -2.57 29.61
C ILE A 866 -0.44 -3.36 30.25
N LEU A 867 -0.76 -4.46 30.92
CA LEU A 867 0.24 -5.18 31.72
C LEU A 867 1.26 -5.96 30.87
N ALA A 868 0.90 -6.38 29.65
CA ALA A 868 1.86 -7.06 28.76
C ALA A 868 2.75 -6.10 27.95
N THR A 869 2.44 -4.80 27.91
CA THR A 869 3.16 -3.84 27.04
C THR A 869 3.94 -2.76 27.78
N ARG A 870 3.59 -2.45 29.03
CA ARG A 870 4.30 -1.44 29.82
C ARG A 870 5.63 -1.98 30.34
N ASN A 871 6.65 -1.12 30.37
CA ASN A 871 7.94 -1.44 30.93
C ASN A 871 7.93 -1.34 32.47
N ASN A 872 9.01 -1.78 33.13
CA ASN A 872 9.08 -1.78 34.60
C ASN A 872 8.92 -0.39 35.24
N ALA A 873 9.46 0.65 34.62
CA ALA A 873 9.35 2.02 35.13
C ALA A 873 7.91 2.54 35.02
N GLU A 874 7.26 2.27 33.88
CA GLU A 874 5.84 2.57 33.67
C GLU A 874 4.95 1.81 34.67
N ILE A 875 5.16 0.51 34.86
CA ILE A 875 4.39 -0.30 35.83
C ILE A 875 4.58 0.21 37.26
N ARG A 876 5.80 0.55 37.67
CA ARG A 876 6.05 1.15 39.00
C ARG A 876 5.33 2.48 39.17
N ALA A 877 5.36 3.35 38.17
CA ALA A 877 4.62 4.61 38.18
C ALA A 877 3.09 4.39 38.21
N ILE A 878 2.58 3.40 37.48
CA ILE A 878 1.17 3.00 37.51
C ILE A 878 0.77 2.51 38.90
N ASN A 879 1.58 1.68 39.55
CA ASN A 879 1.31 1.19 40.90
C ASN A 879 1.21 2.33 41.92
N GLU A 880 2.09 3.32 41.81
CA GLU A 880 2.05 4.53 42.65
C GLU A 880 0.79 5.35 42.38
N ALA A 881 0.52 5.69 41.10
CA ALA A 881 -0.66 6.45 40.69
C ALA A 881 -1.97 5.75 41.08
N TYR A 882 -2.05 4.42 40.93
CA TYR A 882 -3.24 3.64 41.30
C TYR A 882 -3.49 3.69 42.82
N LYS A 883 -2.42 3.58 43.62
CA LYS A 883 -2.50 3.68 45.08
C LYS A 883 -2.91 5.09 45.52
N GLU A 884 -2.40 6.12 44.86
CA GLU A 884 -2.77 7.52 45.11
C GLU A 884 -4.25 7.77 44.78
N ASP A 885 -4.68 7.40 43.56
CA ASP A 885 -6.01 7.72 43.04
C ASP A 885 -7.13 6.89 43.69
N TYR A 886 -6.86 5.64 44.09
CA TYR A 886 -7.89 4.69 44.54
C TYR A 886 -7.66 4.09 45.93
N HIS A 887 -6.58 4.48 46.62
CA HIS A 887 -6.25 4.04 47.99
C HIS A 887 -6.21 2.51 48.18
N LYS A 888 -5.87 1.79 47.12
CA LYS A 888 -5.74 0.33 47.06
C LYS A 888 -4.53 -0.03 46.20
N SER A 889 -3.81 -1.10 46.50
CA SER A 889 -2.73 -1.54 45.61
C SER A 889 -3.33 -2.13 44.32
N LEU A 890 -2.59 -2.05 43.20
CA LEU A 890 -3.01 -2.68 41.94
C LEU A 890 -3.10 -4.20 42.09
N GLU A 891 -2.17 -4.81 42.83
CA GLU A 891 -2.18 -6.26 43.11
C GLU A 891 -3.46 -6.68 43.85
N ASP A 892 -3.87 -5.94 44.89
CA ASP A 892 -5.11 -6.23 45.61
C ASP A 892 -6.35 -6.03 44.73
N ALA A 893 -6.32 -5.04 43.83
CA ALA A 893 -7.40 -4.80 42.89
C ALA A 893 -7.54 -5.97 41.90
N LEU A 894 -6.45 -6.35 41.23
CA LEU A 894 -6.40 -7.52 40.36
C LEU A 894 -6.82 -8.80 41.10
N SER A 895 -6.36 -8.94 42.34
CA SER A 895 -6.68 -10.09 43.19
C SER A 895 -8.15 -10.22 43.54
N SER A 896 -8.89 -9.11 43.55
CA SER A 896 -10.31 -9.06 43.89
C SER A 896 -11.20 -9.33 42.67
N ASP A 897 -10.74 -8.96 41.47
CA ASP A 897 -11.54 -8.99 40.25
C ASP A 897 -11.23 -10.21 39.36
N THR A 898 -10.00 -10.74 39.44
CA THR A 898 -9.55 -11.88 38.63
C THR A 898 -9.24 -13.11 39.48
N SER A 899 -9.15 -14.29 38.85
CA SER A 899 -8.80 -15.53 39.54
C SER A 899 -7.97 -16.47 38.65
N GLY A 900 -7.56 -17.62 39.21
CA GLY A 900 -6.86 -18.68 38.47
C GLY A 900 -5.49 -18.27 37.90
N HIS A 901 -5.10 -18.90 36.79
CA HIS A 901 -3.84 -18.62 36.10
C HIS A 901 -3.79 -17.21 35.54
N PHE A 902 -4.93 -16.69 35.07
CA PHE A 902 -5.01 -15.33 34.54
C PHE A 902 -4.60 -14.30 35.61
N LYS A 903 -5.15 -14.39 36.83
CA LYS A 903 -4.72 -13.57 37.97
C LYS A 903 -3.22 -13.65 38.23
N ARG A 904 -2.64 -14.86 38.22
CA ARG A 904 -1.20 -15.06 38.50
C ARG A 904 -0.32 -14.37 37.46
N ILE A 905 -0.69 -14.44 36.18
CA ILE A 905 0.02 -13.77 35.09
C ILE A 905 -0.07 -12.25 35.27
N LEU A 906 -1.28 -11.70 35.46
CA LEU A 906 -1.46 -10.26 35.61
C LEU A 906 -0.72 -9.69 36.83
N ILE A 907 -0.77 -10.38 37.98
CA ILE A 907 -0.01 -9.96 39.18
C ILE A 907 1.48 -10.00 38.90
N SER A 908 2.00 -11.06 38.27
CA SER A 908 3.43 -11.17 37.95
C SER A 908 3.90 -9.99 37.09
N LEU A 909 3.14 -9.63 36.05
CA LEU A 909 3.43 -8.46 35.20
C LEU A 909 3.30 -7.14 35.96
N ALA A 910 2.28 -6.99 36.81
CA ALA A 910 2.01 -5.79 37.60
C ALA A 910 3.06 -5.51 38.67
N THR A 911 3.97 -6.45 38.96
CA THR A 911 5.11 -6.18 39.87
C THR A 911 6.11 -5.18 39.28
N GLY A 912 6.21 -5.08 37.95
CA GLY A 912 7.22 -4.24 37.30
C GLY A 912 8.66 -4.65 37.63
N ASN A 913 8.88 -5.95 37.86
CA ASN A 913 10.16 -6.54 38.24
C ASN A 913 10.66 -7.57 37.21
N ARG A 914 10.45 -7.30 35.92
CA ARG A 914 11.03 -8.09 34.84
C ARG A 914 12.55 -7.86 34.80
N GLU A 915 13.33 -8.87 34.48
CA GLU A 915 14.76 -8.75 34.24
C GLU A 915 15.03 -7.74 33.10
N GLU A 916 16.05 -6.89 33.25
CA GLU A 916 16.45 -5.87 32.26
C GLU A 916 17.82 -6.15 31.63
N GLY A 917 18.43 -7.29 31.97
CA GLY A 917 19.72 -7.73 31.44
C GLY A 917 19.69 -8.15 29.96
N GLY A 918 20.87 -8.33 29.37
CA GLY A 918 21.05 -8.86 28.01
C GLY A 918 20.71 -10.34 27.87
N GLU A 919 20.97 -10.91 26.70
CA GLU A 919 20.76 -12.36 26.47
C GLU A 919 21.85 -13.21 27.15
N ASP A 920 21.42 -14.31 27.77
CA ASP A 920 22.27 -15.47 28.11
C ASP A 920 21.92 -16.64 27.18
N ARG A 921 22.90 -17.17 26.42
CA ARG A 921 22.65 -18.21 25.42
C ARG A 921 22.41 -19.59 26.02
N ASP A 922 23.07 -19.91 27.13
CA ASP A 922 22.95 -21.23 27.76
C ASP A 922 21.60 -21.30 28.48
N GLN A 923 21.25 -20.26 29.25
CA GLN A 923 19.93 -20.17 29.87
C GLN A 923 18.81 -20.10 28.83
N ALA A 924 19.03 -19.46 27.67
CA ALA A 924 18.01 -19.36 26.63
C ALA A 924 17.66 -20.74 26.05
N ARG A 925 18.65 -21.63 25.93
CA ARG A 925 18.43 -23.02 25.48
C ARG A 925 17.67 -23.83 26.53
N GLU A 926 17.98 -23.65 27.81
CA GLU A 926 17.23 -24.29 28.90
C GLU A 926 15.78 -23.82 28.95
N ASP A 927 15.55 -22.50 28.86
CA ASP A 927 14.21 -21.92 28.85
C ASP A 927 13.42 -22.37 27.60
N ALA A 928 14.07 -22.50 26.44
CA ALA A 928 13.48 -23.05 25.23
C ALA A 928 13.11 -24.53 25.38
N GLN A 929 13.93 -25.32 26.09
CA GLN A 929 13.63 -26.71 26.41
C GLN A 929 12.37 -26.82 27.28
N VAL A 930 12.16 -25.91 28.24
CA VAL A 930 10.92 -25.87 29.04
C VAL A 930 9.69 -25.63 28.15
N ALA A 931 9.81 -24.71 27.19
CA ALA A 931 8.73 -24.46 26.23
C ALA A 931 8.49 -25.67 25.31
N ALA A 932 9.54 -26.41 24.95
CA ALA A 932 9.45 -27.63 24.15
C ALA A 932 8.78 -28.77 24.92
N GLU A 933 9.07 -28.92 26.22
CA GLU A 933 8.40 -29.90 27.09
C GLU A 933 6.87 -29.69 27.10
N ILE A 934 6.36 -28.45 26.99
CA ILE A 934 4.91 -28.16 26.91
C ILE A 934 4.27 -28.85 25.69
N LEU A 935 5.00 -28.94 24.57
CA LEU A 935 4.51 -29.60 23.35
C LEU A 935 4.36 -31.12 23.51
N GLU A 936 5.22 -31.75 24.31
CA GLU A 936 5.33 -33.21 24.42
C GLU A 936 4.36 -33.81 25.45
N ILE A 937 3.74 -32.97 26.28
CA ILE A 937 3.05 -33.37 27.52
C ILE A 937 1.55 -33.68 27.35
N ALA A 938 1.04 -33.70 26.12
CA ALA A 938 -0.38 -33.93 25.82
C ALA A 938 -0.98 -35.21 26.45
N ASP A 939 -0.17 -36.23 26.77
CA ASP A 939 -0.59 -37.52 27.34
C ASP A 939 -0.13 -37.81 28.79
N THR A 940 0.35 -36.81 29.55
CA THR A 940 0.89 -37.01 30.92
C THR A 940 -0.10 -36.65 32.04
N PRO A 941 0.04 -37.25 33.26
CA PRO A 941 -0.86 -37.00 34.38
C PRO A 941 -0.86 -35.53 34.87
N SER A 942 -2.04 -35.05 35.28
CA SER A 942 -2.36 -33.63 35.58
C SER A 942 -1.43 -32.83 36.52
N GLY A 943 -0.65 -33.51 37.39
CA GLY A 943 0.24 -32.85 38.35
C GLY A 943 1.47 -32.20 37.70
N ASP A 944 2.10 -32.89 36.75
CA ASP A 944 3.34 -32.42 36.09
C ASP A 944 3.06 -31.26 35.13
N LYS A 945 1.89 -31.27 34.48
CA LYS A 945 1.41 -30.20 33.60
C LYS A 945 1.32 -28.84 34.31
N THR A 946 0.79 -28.81 35.53
CA THR A 946 0.59 -27.56 36.30
C THR A 946 1.93 -26.93 36.74
N SER A 947 2.91 -27.76 37.08
CA SER A 947 4.27 -27.32 37.45
C SER A 947 4.99 -26.71 36.25
N LEU A 948 4.89 -27.37 35.10
CA LEU A 948 5.48 -26.93 33.84
C LEU A 948 4.87 -25.61 33.34
N GLU A 949 3.54 -25.47 33.39
CA GLU A 949 2.85 -24.22 33.09
C GLU A 949 3.32 -23.06 33.98
N THR A 950 3.64 -23.34 35.25
CA THR A 950 4.18 -22.33 36.18
C THR A 950 5.61 -21.92 35.80
N ARG A 951 6.47 -22.86 35.38
CA ARG A 951 7.82 -22.55 34.87
C ARG A 951 7.74 -21.69 33.61
N PHE A 952 6.90 -22.06 32.65
CA PHE A 952 6.69 -21.30 31.43
C PHE A 952 6.14 -19.89 31.68
N MET A 953 5.16 -19.77 32.59
CA MET A 953 4.65 -18.48 33.05
C MET A 953 5.78 -17.61 33.59
N THR A 954 6.64 -18.17 34.43
CA THR A 954 7.78 -17.45 35.01
C THR A 954 8.69 -16.94 33.91
N ILE A 955 9.10 -17.80 32.97
CA ILE A 955 9.95 -17.42 31.83
C ILE A 955 9.34 -16.22 31.07
N LEU A 956 8.07 -16.31 30.64
CA LEU A 956 7.42 -15.24 29.87
C LEU A 956 7.21 -13.95 30.67
N CYS A 957 6.98 -14.03 31.98
CA CYS A 957 6.68 -12.85 32.81
C CYS A 957 7.93 -12.18 33.38
N THR A 958 9.02 -12.91 33.62
CA THR A 958 10.20 -12.38 34.32
C THR A 958 11.42 -12.19 33.43
N ARG A 959 11.61 -12.97 32.35
CA ARG A 959 12.79 -12.81 31.49
C ARG A 959 12.79 -11.47 30.75
N SER A 960 13.99 -10.96 30.49
CA SER A 960 14.17 -9.75 29.70
C SER A 960 13.72 -9.96 28.25
N TYR A 961 13.27 -8.89 27.59
CA TYR A 961 12.85 -8.97 26.19
C TYR A 961 13.99 -9.42 25.25
N PRO A 962 15.24 -8.91 25.38
CA PRO A 962 16.37 -9.44 24.62
C PRO A 962 16.56 -10.96 24.80
N HIS A 963 16.50 -11.44 26.04
CA HIS A 963 16.65 -12.86 26.33
C HIS A 963 15.51 -13.71 25.75
N LEU A 964 14.24 -13.26 25.88
CA LEU A 964 13.09 -13.96 25.32
C LEU A 964 13.18 -14.13 23.79
N ARG A 965 13.70 -13.13 23.06
CA ARG A 965 13.94 -13.28 21.62
C ARG A 965 14.90 -14.44 21.33
N ARG A 966 15.98 -14.56 22.11
CA ARG A 966 16.92 -15.70 22.00
C ARG A 966 16.27 -17.03 22.36
N VAL A 967 15.46 -17.07 23.42
CA VAL A 967 14.67 -18.26 23.81
C VAL A 967 13.82 -18.73 22.63
N PHE A 968 13.08 -17.83 21.97
CA PHE A 968 12.21 -18.21 20.85
C PHE A 968 12.98 -18.62 19.59
N GLN A 969 14.17 -18.06 19.37
CA GLN A 969 15.09 -18.51 18.33
C GLN A 969 15.60 -19.94 18.55
N GLU A 970 16.05 -20.25 19.78
CA GLU A 970 16.47 -21.61 20.14
C GLU A 970 15.28 -22.58 20.08
N PHE A 971 14.11 -22.15 20.53
CA PHE A 971 12.88 -22.94 20.47
C PHE A 971 12.54 -23.38 19.04
N ILE A 972 12.62 -22.47 18.06
CA ILE A 972 12.39 -22.79 16.64
C ILE A 972 13.45 -23.79 16.15
N LYS A 973 14.73 -23.58 16.48
CA LYS A 973 15.82 -24.50 16.09
C LYS A 973 15.63 -25.91 16.64
N MET A 974 15.11 -26.04 17.86
CA MET A 974 14.95 -27.31 18.55
C MET A 974 13.69 -28.07 18.10
N THR A 975 12.60 -27.34 17.83
CA THR A 975 11.26 -27.95 17.69
C THR A 975 10.66 -27.82 16.30
N ASN A 976 11.17 -26.91 15.46
CA ASN A 976 10.51 -26.43 14.24
C ASN A 976 9.08 -25.90 14.48
N TYR A 977 8.79 -25.33 15.64
CA TYR A 977 7.55 -24.60 15.92
C TYR A 977 7.84 -23.16 16.34
N ASP A 978 6.88 -22.27 16.14
CA ASP A 978 6.90 -20.92 16.74
C ASP A 978 6.13 -20.97 18.06
N VAL A 979 6.65 -20.26 19.07
CA VAL A 979 6.08 -20.25 20.42
C VAL A 979 4.62 -19.79 20.43
N GLU A 980 4.22 -18.85 19.56
CA GLU A 980 2.86 -18.35 19.49
C GLU A 980 1.89 -19.45 19.03
N HIS A 981 2.32 -20.31 18.10
CA HIS A 981 1.55 -21.47 17.65
C HIS A 981 1.32 -22.45 18.81
N VAL A 982 2.37 -22.74 19.59
CA VAL A 982 2.29 -23.65 20.73
C VAL A 982 1.34 -23.11 21.79
N ILE A 983 1.44 -21.83 22.12
CA ILE A 983 0.52 -21.19 23.07
C ILE A 983 -0.92 -21.30 22.57
N LYS A 984 -1.18 -21.00 21.28
CA LYS A 984 -2.53 -21.09 20.70
C LYS A 984 -3.09 -22.52 20.70
N LYS A 985 -2.23 -23.52 20.55
CA LYS A 985 -2.62 -24.92 20.51
C LYS A 985 -2.90 -25.48 21.90
N GLU A 986 -1.98 -25.25 22.84
CA GLU A 986 -2.01 -25.89 24.16
C GLU A 986 -2.76 -25.07 25.21
N MET A 987 -3.02 -23.80 24.95
CA MET A 987 -3.69 -22.88 25.88
C MET A 987 -4.93 -22.25 25.26
N SER A 988 -5.88 -21.85 26.10
CA SER A 988 -7.13 -21.21 25.67
C SER A 988 -7.52 -20.03 26.57
N GLY A 989 -8.55 -19.29 26.15
CA GLY A 989 -9.08 -18.13 26.88
C GLY A 989 -8.04 -17.04 27.15
N ASP A 990 -8.19 -16.35 28.28
CA ASP A 990 -7.40 -15.16 28.64
C ASP A 990 -5.93 -15.50 28.95
N VAL A 991 -5.64 -16.73 29.36
CA VAL A 991 -4.27 -17.20 29.58
C VAL A 991 -3.50 -17.21 28.25
N LYS A 992 -4.10 -17.80 27.22
CA LYS A 992 -3.55 -17.80 25.87
C LYS A 992 -3.39 -16.38 25.35
N ASP A 993 -4.41 -15.54 25.48
CA ASP A 993 -4.37 -14.16 25.00
C ASP A 993 -3.31 -13.32 25.73
N ALA A 994 -3.11 -13.52 27.03
CA ALA A 994 -2.06 -12.85 27.80
C ALA A 994 -0.65 -13.23 27.36
N PHE A 995 -0.38 -14.53 27.16
CA PHE A 995 0.94 -14.99 26.71
C PHE A 995 1.21 -14.60 25.25
N VAL A 996 0.21 -14.69 24.36
CA VAL A 996 0.33 -14.19 22.98
C VAL A 996 0.65 -12.69 22.99
N ALA A 997 -0.01 -11.89 23.83
CA ALA A 997 0.28 -10.46 23.94
C ALA A 997 1.71 -10.18 24.42
N ILE A 998 2.24 -10.96 25.38
CA ILE A 998 3.64 -10.85 25.81
C ILE A 998 4.58 -11.16 24.64
N VAL A 999 4.38 -12.29 23.95
CA VAL A 999 5.20 -12.72 22.82
C VAL A 999 5.18 -11.66 21.71
N GLN A 1000 4.01 -11.14 21.34
CA GLN A 1000 3.86 -10.11 20.32
C GLN A 1000 4.49 -8.77 20.75
N SER A 1001 4.37 -8.39 22.03
CA SER A 1001 5.01 -7.20 22.61
C SER A 1001 6.55 -7.29 22.57
N VAL A 1002 7.11 -8.47 22.80
CA VAL A 1002 8.56 -8.74 22.64
C VAL A 1002 8.95 -8.67 21.16
N LYS A 1003 8.15 -9.27 20.28
CA LYS A 1003 8.43 -9.41 18.84
C LYS A 1003 8.40 -8.07 18.10
N ASN A 1004 7.28 -7.35 18.16
CA ASN A 1004 7.12 -6.04 17.54
C ASN A 1004 5.94 -5.31 18.22
N LYS A 1005 6.27 -4.49 19.23
CA LYS A 1005 5.29 -3.73 20.01
C LYS A 1005 4.48 -2.72 19.16
N PRO A 1006 5.10 -1.95 18.23
CA PRO A 1006 4.33 -1.14 17.29
C PRO A 1006 3.31 -1.94 16.46
N LEU A 1007 3.70 -3.10 15.93
CA LEU A 1007 2.79 -3.96 15.17
C LEU A 1007 1.65 -4.52 16.03
N PHE A 1008 1.91 -4.89 17.29
CA PHE A 1008 0.87 -5.31 18.23
C PHE A 1008 -0.22 -4.22 18.39
N PHE A 1009 0.19 -2.97 18.54
CA PHE A 1009 -0.78 -1.86 18.65
C PHE A 1009 -1.46 -1.55 17.31
N ALA A 1010 -0.77 -1.68 16.17
CA ALA A 1010 -1.38 -1.55 14.85
C ALA A 1010 -2.49 -2.59 14.64
N ASP A 1011 -2.24 -3.84 15.05
CA ASP A 1011 -3.23 -4.92 15.00
C ASP A 1011 -4.44 -4.64 15.91
N LYS A 1012 -4.20 -4.07 17.10
CA LYS A 1012 -5.29 -3.66 18.00
C LYS A 1012 -6.12 -2.51 17.45
N LEU A 1013 -5.49 -1.50 16.87
CA LEU A 1013 -6.18 -0.40 16.21
C LEU A 1013 -7.04 -0.92 15.06
N TYR A 1014 -6.48 -1.79 14.22
CA TYR A 1014 -7.22 -2.38 13.11
C TYR A 1014 -8.43 -3.17 13.61
N LYS A 1015 -8.26 -4.02 14.64
CA LYS A 1015 -9.37 -4.77 15.23
C LYS A 1015 -10.44 -3.86 15.85
N SER A 1016 -10.04 -2.73 16.42
CA SER A 1016 -10.99 -1.79 17.03
C SER A 1016 -11.88 -1.10 16.00
N MET A 1017 -11.45 -1.05 14.73
CA MET A 1017 -12.17 -0.43 13.62
C MET A 1017 -12.68 -1.46 12.60
N LYS A 1018 -12.45 -2.75 12.83
CA LYS A 1018 -12.83 -3.81 11.89
C LYS A 1018 -14.23 -4.32 12.18
N GLY A 1019 -15.09 -4.29 11.17
CA GLY A 1019 -16.39 -4.96 11.17
C GLY A 1019 -17.54 -3.96 11.22
N ALA A 1020 -18.65 -4.34 11.83
CA ALA A 1020 -19.75 -3.42 12.07
C ALA A 1020 -19.53 -2.72 13.42
N GLY A 1021 -19.48 -1.39 13.41
CA GLY A 1021 -19.22 -0.56 14.59
C GLY A 1021 -17.73 -0.43 14.92
N THR A 1022 -17.45 0.35 15.97
CA THR A 1022 -16.10 0.71 16.41
C THR A 1022 -15.96 0.38 17.90
N ASP A 1023 -14.81 -0.14 18.33
CA ASP A 1023 -14.42 -0.20 19.74
C ASP A 1023 -13.68 1.10 20.08
N GLU A 1024 -14.44 2.16 20.34
CA GLU A 1024 -13.88 3.48 20.57
C GLU A 1024 -13.05 3.51 21.86
N LYS A 1025 -13.29 2.59 22.80
CA LYS A 1025 -12.51 2.44 24.04
C LYS A 1025 -11.08 2.03 23.74
N THR A 1026 -10.89 0.95 22.99
CA THR A 1026 -9.55 0.50 22.58
C THR A 1026 -8.89 1.52 21.66
N LEU A 1027 -9.62 2.05 20.66
CA LEU A 1027 -9.11 3.08 19.76
C LEU A 1027 -8.54 4.28 20.53
N THR A 1028 -9.33 4.87 21.44
CA THR A 1028 -8.88 6.01 22.26
C THR A 1028 -7.75 5.63 23.21
N ARG A 1029 -7.80 4.45 23.83
CA ARG A 1029 -6.76 4.03 24.77
C ARG A 1029 -5.40 3.91 24.10
N VAL A 1030 -5.34 3.29 22.92
CA VAL A 1030 -4.11 3.15 22.14
C VAL A 1030 -3.66 4.52 21.62
N MET A 1031 -4.56 5.31 21.01
CA MET A 1031 -4.20 6.63 20.46
C MET A 1031 -3.65 7.57 21.53
N VAL A 1032 -4.25 7.63 22.72
CA VAL A 1032 -3.75 8.45 23.85
C VAL A 1032 -2.42 7.91 24.37
N SER A 1033 -2.38 6.64 24.77
CA SER A 1033 -1.21 6.08 25.46
C SER A 1033 0.04 5.96 24.60
N ARG A 1034 -0.11 5.90 23.27
CA ARG A 1034 1.02 5.77 22.33
C ARG A 1034 1.39 7.08 21.62
N SER A 1035 0.56 8.13 21.71
CA SER A 1035 0.72 9.41 21.00
C SER A 1035 2.11 10.04 21.12
N GLU A 1036 2.78 9.89 22.25
CA GLU A 1036 4.09 10.47 22.54
C GLU A 1036 5.21 9.41 22.68
N ILE A 1037 4.95 8.16 22.28
CA ILE A 1037 5.91 7.03 22.41
C ILE A 1037 6.31 6.49 21.04
N ASP A 1038 5.39 5.84 20.34
CA ASP A 1038 5.65 5.10 19.10
C ASP A 1038 4.48 5.12 18.11
N LEU A 1039 3.52 6.05 18.25
CA LEU A 1039 2.38 6.12 17.35
C LEU A 1039 2.77 6.32 15.88
N PHE A 1040 3.92 6.96 15.60
CA PHE A 1040 4.45 7.05 14.24
C PHE A 1040 4.90 5.66 13.72
N ASN A 1041 5.57 4.86 14.55
CA ASN A 1041 5.95 3.50 14.19
C ASN A 1041 4.72 2.60 14.02
N ILE A 1042 3.69 2.78 14.87
CA ILE A 1042 2.42 2.06 14.78
C ILE A 1042 1.73 2.35 13.44
N ARG A 1043 1.68 3.63 13.02
CA ARG A 1043 1.15 4.03 11.71
C ARG A 1043 1.84 3.31 10.56
N ARG A 1044 3.18 3.27 10.58
CA ARG A 1044 3.97 2.56 9.57
C ARG A 1044 3.64 1.06 9.51
N GLU A 1045 3.62 0.38 10.66
CA GLU A 1045 3.23 -1.05 10.71
C GLU A 1045 1.78 -1.26 10.24
N PHE A 1046 0.91 -0.30 10.55
CA PHE A 1046 -0.50 -0.32 10.14
C PHE A 1046 -0.64 -0.25 8.62
N ILE A 1047 -0.05 0.74 7.95
CA ILE A 1047 -0.12 0.86 6.49
C ILE A 1047 0.54 -0.33 5.79
N GLU A 1048 1.67 -0.82 6.30
CA GLU A 1048 2.38 -1.95 5.71
C GLU A 1048 1.55 -3.23 5.70
N LYS A 1049 0.90 -3.55 6.82
CA LYS A 1049 0.06 -4.76 6.96
C LYS A 1049 -1.33 -4.56 6.35
N TYR A 1050 -1.93 -3.40 6.56
CA TYR A 1050 -3.33 -3.11 6.24
C TYR A 1050 -3.56 -2.33 4.94
N ASP A 1051 -2.51 -1.99 4.15
CA ASP A 1051 -2.60 -1.40 2.79
C ASP A 1051 -3.63 -0.24 2.74
N LYS A 1052 -3.73 0.47 3.87
CA LYS A 1052 -4.64 1.56 4.21
C LYS A 1052 -3.97 2.30 5.38
N SER A 1053 -3.84 3.62 5.30
CA SER A 1053 -3.22 4.39 6.37
C SER A 1053 -4.08 4.35 7.64
N LEU A 1054 -3.46 4.60 8.80
CA LEU A 1054 -4.23 4.72 10.05
C LEU A 1054 -5.20 5.91 9.96
N HIS A 1055 -4.80 6.97 9.27
CA HIS A 1055 -5.62 8.15 9.00
C HIS A 1055 -6.92 7.77 8.28
N GLN A 1056 -6.83 7.11 7.12
CA GLN A 1056 -7.98 6.65 6.33
C GLN A 1056 -8.85 5.63 7.09
N ALA A 1057 -8.25 4.84 7.98
CA ALA A 1057 -8.99 3.90 8.82
C ALA A 1057 -9.88 4.66 9.82
N ILE A 1058 -9.29 5.61 10.56
CA ILE A 1058 -10.01 6.45 11.52
C ILE A 1058 -11.11 7.26 10.83
N GLU A 1059 -10.81 7.85 9.68
CA GLU A 1059 -11.76 8.64 8.87
C GLU A 1059 -12.97 7.82 8.39
N GLY A 1060 -12.76 6.54 8.08
CA GLY A 1060 -13.84 5.66 7.65
C GLY A 1060 -14.75 5.17 8.77
N ASP A 1061 -14.27 5.15 10.02
CA ASP A 1061 -14.92 4.46 11.14
C ASP A 1061 -15.35 5.40 12.28
N THR A 1062 -14.98 6.68 12.23
CA THR A 1062 -15.36 7.70 13.22
C THR A 1062 -15.89 8.96 12.55
N SER A 1063 -16.58 9.82 13.30
CA SER A 1063 -17.16 11.07 12.75
C SER A 1063 -17.16 12.20 13.78
N GLY A 1064 -17.51 13.42 13.32
CA GLY A 1064 -17.64 14.61 14.16
C GLY A 1064 -16.35 15.05 14.86
N ASP A 1065 -16.48 15.67 16.02
CA ASP A 1065 -15.34 16.20 16.77
C ASP A 1065 -14.39 15.11 17.29
N PHE A 1066 -14.92 13.90 17.51
CA PHE A 1066 -14.10 12.75 17.88
C PHE A 1066 -13.14 12.37 16.75
N LEU A 1067 -13.63 12.33 15.50
CA LEU A 1067 -12.79 12.15 14.32
C LEU A 1067 -11.73 13.25 14.23
N LYS A 1068 -12.14 14.53 14.33
CA LYS A 1068 -11.21 15.67 14.24
C LYS A 1068 -10.06 15.55 15.25
N ALA A 1069 -10.39 15.24 16.50
CA ALA A 1069 -9.39 15.06 17.56
C ALA A 1069 -8.47 13.85 17.33
N LEU A 1070 -9.00 12.73 16.82
CA LEU A 1070 -8.21 11.55 16.50
C LEU A 1070 -7.24 11.79 15.33
N LEU A 1071 -7.69 12.47 14.26
CA LEU A 1071 -6.83 12.80 13.12
C LEU A 1071 -5.71 13.76 13.51
N ALA A 1072 -6.02 14.75 14.36
CA ALA A 1072 -5.01 15.66 14.91
C ALA A 1072 -3.95 14.89 15.73
N LEU A 1073 -4.36 13.86 16.48
CA LEU A 1073 -3.44 12.97 17.19
C LEU A 1073 -2.64 12.05 16.26
N CYS A 1074 -3.26 11.59 15.17
CA CYS A 1074 -2.65 10.69 14.22
C CYS A 1074 -1.44 11.36 13.54
N GLY A 1075 -1.48 12.68 13.33
CA GLY A 1075 -0.34 13.46 12.85
C GLY A 1075 -0.10 13.36 11.34
N GLY A 1076 -1.18 13.44 10.54
CA GLY A 1076 -1.15 13.43 9.07
C GLY A 1076 -1.57 12.08 8.43
N ASP A 1077 -1.72 12.09 7.11
CA ASP A 1077 -1.84 10.86 6.29
C ASP A 1077 -0.45 10.24 6.08
N ASP A 1078 -0.40 8.92 5.86
CA ASP A 1078 0.83 8.11 5.74
C ASP A 1078 1.39 8.06 4.33
#